data_AF-A0A2D6NXJ1-F1
#
_entry.id   AF-A0A2D6NXJ1-F1
#
_cell.length_a   1.000
_cell.length_b   1.000
_cell.length_c   1.000
_cell.angle_alpha   90.00
_cell.angle_beta   90.00
_cell.angle_gamma   90.00
#
_symmetry.space_group_name_H-M   'P 1'
#
loop_
_entity.id
_entity.type
_entity.pdbx_description
1 polymer ?
#
loop_
_entity_poly.entity_id
_entity_poly.type
_entity_poly.pdbx_seq_one_letter_code
_entity_poly.pdbx_strand_id
1 'polypeptide(L)'
;MAKTIADELAKKQQSISVSEFFTRNRHLLGFDNPRRALLTTIKEAVDNSLDACQEAKILPIIKVKIKQLQEERYLISITDNGPGIVKKQIPFIFARLLYGSKFFKLAQSLTHDEPVMVKRKGKIELSPIGDLIANYIKNQEGEKEVFDLKVPCFDKSTHSYKFRKVSQVIKHKRRNEIIKVKLATNREIKVTGCHSLFTSENGIIKEVEARKLKQGDKLLVPSKLPEIENLKEINILDYISLKDIEKNWMYVYNIPEKVIRNIKEKAEIIHKKTSKSRRFYRIKGIDILDDSLKQYETKQFLPLHLIYKLNLKNKVKDCIIKTYQHGKETTVPITLPLTKEFIKFLGFYVAEGHFDKRQIGLTFGKQEDKFVNEIINFSRIFGLNFTIEPRETIIRIKLFGNIFTKLIKNLCGKGAKNKKIPEFIFRTNQELRQTFLDALYQGDGHNTKNRNQLMLTTSSKKLANETLYLWLMQGVLASIQPRINKGLGKFPSKAYSINVYGKDIEKSKEFSCNINPGSKRIVQQLIHKDLSLLQVKEIEIIKKGYEHVYDLSVPYCENFVGGLGGISCHNTRGQQGIGISAAVLYGQLTTGKPARIISKIGKNKPAHYYELKIDTKNNEPEILVDKEVPWDQDHGINVEIEMEAIYQKGIRGVDEYLKQTVIANPHAELTYIDPENKRVHYPRASEQLPVEPKEIKPHPHGIELGIFISMLKSTSAKTLTAFLTKEFIRLSSKTVKKVCEQIEFKPSMKPKELDRDHAEKLYKAIQNTKLIAPPTNCLSPIGAEALQTSMEKEIPGEFFASVTRPASVYRGNPFQIETCIAFGGQIPSDKSMTLLRFANRVPLQYQQSACAITKSVIETNWRNYNMSQSRGALPVGPVLLVIHMASVWVPFTSESKEAIAHYPEIIKQIKLAIQECGRKLASHIRKTVRVREQKERAGLFEKFIPEIASSLNRLTKENKDQITSKLTKTLKKSLKDLIPEEEGDAPLSTPQKKNVHKEKKEIKKPTKKTEVKRTSSTKKVKKHGKREKQTTLGSRKSR
;
A
#
# COMPACT_ATOMS: atom_id res chain seq x y z
N MET A 1 -15.07 20.65 39.46
CA MET A 1 -14.40 19.37 39.22
C MET A 1 -12.90 19.62 39.26
N ALA A 2 -12.21 19.03 40.24
CA ALA A 2 -10.76 19.07 40.32
C ALA A 2 -10.19 18.46 39.03
N LYS A 3 -9.27 19.17 38.36
CA LYS A 3 -8.59 18.66 37.17
C LYS A 3 -7.87 17.39 37.57
N THR A 4 -8.08 16.33 36.81
CA THR A 4 -7.41 15.06 37.09
C THR A 4 -5.94 15.17 36.70
N ILE A 5 -5.07 14.44 37.40
CA ILE A 5 -3.65 14.28 37.02
C ILE A 5 -3.53 13.85 35.55
N ALA A 6 -4.51 13.10 35.05
CA ALA A 6 -4.62 12.70 33.65
C ALA A 6 -4.81 13.89 32.68
N ASP A 7 -5.57 14.93 33.04
CA ASP A 7 -5.75 16.14 32.21
C ASP A 7 -4.47 16.99 32.15
N GLU A 8 -3.68 17.00 33.22
CA GLU A 8 -2.38 17.66 33.25
C GLU A 8 -1.31 16.87 32.49
N LEU A 9 -1.33 15.54 32.57
CA LEU A 9 -0.48 14.65 31.78
C LEU A 9 -0.83 14.68 30.29
N ALA A 10 -2.12 14.76 29.93
CA ALA A 10 -2.58 14.87 28.54
C ALA A 10 -2.16 16.20 27.90
N LYS A 11 -2.08 17.29 28.66
CA LYS A 11 -1.52 18.57 28.19
C LYS A 11 -0.01 18.53 27.95
N LYS A 12 0.71 17.64 28.66
CA LYS A 12 2.14 17.39 28.45
C LYS A 12 2.43 16.47 27.26
N GLN A 13 1.43 15.78 26.69
CA GLN A 13 1.57 14.98 25.49
C GLN A 13 1.52 15.86 24.23
N GLN A 14 2.68 16.36 23.82
CA GLN A 14 2.86 17.01 22.52
C GLN A 14 3.14 15.95 21.42
N SER A 15 2.69 16.24 20.20
CA SER A 15 3.10 15.48 19.02
C SER A 15 4.61 15.58 18.85
N ILE A 16 5.28 14.43 18.79
CA ILE A 16 6.72 14.36 18.51
C ILE A 16 6.93 14.95 17.11
N SER A 17 7.72 16.02 17.00
CA SER A 17 8.07 16.63 15.70
C SER A 17 8.84 15.63 14.83
N VAL A 18 8.87 15.81 13.52
CA VAL A 18 9.62 14.90 12.64
C VAL A 18 11.10 14.89 12.99
N SER A 19 11.66 16.05 13.35
CA SER A 19 13.03 16.17 13.86
C SER A 19 13.23 15.39 15.16
N GLU A 20 12.26 15.40 16.07
CA GLU A 20 12.36 14.67 17.33
C GLU A 20 12.18 13.17 17.14
N PHE A 21 11.27 12.75 16.24
CA PHE A 21 11.13 11.36 15.82
C PHE A 21 12.42 10.86 15.16
N PHE A 22 12.97 11.64 14.23
CA PHE A 22 14.22 11.31 13.56
C PHE A 22 15.36 11.20 14.58
N THR A 23 15.51 12.17 15.48
CA THR A 23 16.54 12.20 16.52
C THR A 23 16.45 10.98 17.46
N ARG A 24 15.23 10.63 17.91
CA ARG A 24 15.01 9.45 18.77
C ARG A 24 15.25 8.11 18.04
N ASN A 25 15.12 8.09 16.71
CA ASN A 25 15.20 6.87 15.89
C ASN A 25 16.39 6.84 14.92
N ARG A 26 17.41 7.70 15.10
CA ARG A 26 18.61 7.76 14.22
C ARG A 26 19.26 6.39 14.01
N HIS A 27 19.28 5.57 15.06
CA HIS A 27 19.83 4.21 15.04
C HIS A 27 19.05 3.24 14.13
N LEU A 28 17.72 3.35 14.07
CA LEU A 28 16.89 2.54 13.17
C LEU A 28 17.08 2.93 11.71
N LEU A 29 17.29 4.24 11.47
CA LEU A 29 17.41 4.82 10.13
C LEU A 29 18.84 4.79 9.58
N GLY A 30 19.84 4.34 10.37
CA GLY A 30 21.24 4.26 9.94
C GLY A 30 22.00 5.61 9.93
N PHE A 31 21.51 6.58 10.70
CA PHE A 31 22.09 7.93 10.88
C PHE A 31 22.60 8.17 12.31
N ASP A 32 22.87 7.10 13.05
CA ASP A 32 23.42 7.09 14.42
C ASP A 32 24.85 7.62 14.50
N ASN A 33 25.68 7.37 13.48
CA ASN A 33 27.09 7.75 13.45
C ASN A 33 27.40 8.52 12.14
N PRO A 34 28.19 9.63 12.17
CA PRO A 34 28.61 10.38 10.98
C PRO A 34 29.24 9.52 9.86
N ARG A 35 30.00 8.47 10.20
CA ARG A 35 30.56 7.53 9.21
C ARG A 35 29.46 6.74 8.50
N ARG A 36 28.49 6.25 9.28
CA ARG A 36 27.38 5.45 8.76
C ARG A 36 26.39 6.32 7.99
N ALA A 37 26.16 7.56 8.42
CA ALA A 37 25.29 8.51 7.73
C ALA A 37 25.72 8.79 6.28
N LEU A 38 27.03 8.95 6.05
CA LEU A 38 27.60 9.14 4.71
C LEU A 38 27.28 7.94 3.80
N LEU A 39 27.59 6.75 4.29
CA LEU A 39 27.35 5.50 3.57
C LEU A 39 25.86 5.25 3.33
N THR A 40 25.01 5.42 4.34
CA THR A 40 23.55 5.26 4.23
C THR A 40 22.99 6.21 3.17
N THR A 41 23.45 7.46 3.12
CA THR A 41 23.00 8.42 2.10
C THR A 41 23.35 7.97 0.69
N ILE A 42 24.60 7.53 0.48
CA ILE A 42 25.05 7.06 -0.83
C ILE A 42 24.32 5.77 -1.21
N LYS A 43 24.13 4.87 -0.26
CA LYS A 43 23.38 3.62 -0.44
C LYS A 43 21.96 3.89 -0.92
N GLU A 44 21.21 4.73 -0.19
CA GLU A 44 19.85 5.08 -0.57
C GLU A 44 19.78 5.78 -1.93
N ALA A 45 20.71 6.69 -2.23
CA ALA A 45 20.72 7.38 -3.52
C ALA A 45 21.02 6.42 -4.69
N VAL A 46 22.05 5.58 -4.56
CA VAL A 46 22.47 4.64 -5.62
C VAL A 46 21.44 3.54 -5.83
N ASP A 47 20.87 2.96 -4.76
CA ASP A 47 19.83 1.94 -4.85
C ASP A 47 18.58 2.49 -5.56
N ASN A 48 18.16 3.73 -5.24
CA ASN A 48 17.05 4.39 -5.94
C ASN A 48 17.35 4.66 -7.43
N SER A 49 18.58 5.05 -7.76
CA SER A 49 19.00 5.25 -9.17
C SER A 49 18.99 3.95 -9.96
N LEU A 50 19.48 2.84 -9.38
CA LEU A 50 19.46 1.52 -10.00
C LEU A 50 18.02 1.02 -10.24
N ASP A 51 17.17 1.12 -9.22
CA ASP A 51 15.76 0.74 -9.29
C ASP A 51 15.02 1.56 -10.37
N ALA A 52 15.23 2.88 -10.41
CA ALA A 52 14.58 3.77 -11.38
C ALA A 52 15.01 3.47 -12.83
N CYS A 53 16.30 3.18 -13.05
CA CYS A 53 16.79 2.77 -14.36
C CYS A 53 16.20 1.41 -14.78
N GLN A 54 16.17 0.44 -13.86
CA GLN A 54 15.63 -0.88 -14.13
C GLN A 54 14.14 -0.84 -14.47
N GLU A 55 13.33 -0.09 -13.72
CA GLU A 55 11.88 0.07 -13.97
C GLU A 55 11.62 0.75 -15.33
N ALA A 56 12.46 1.73 -15.70
CA ALA A 56 12.38 2.41 -16.99
C ALA A 56 13.02 1.62 -18.15
N LYS A 57 13.62 0.45 -17.87
CA LYS A 57 14.39 -0.37 -18.83
C LYS A 57 15.54 0.40 -19.48
N ILE A 58 16.17 1.28 -18.72
CA ILE A 58 17.34 2.05 -19.08
C ILE A 58 18.57 1.36 -18.47
N LEU A 59 19.63 1.25 -19.25
CA LEU A 59 20.91 0.76 -18.76
C LEU A 59 21.54 1.81 -17.81
N PRO A 60 21.78 1.49 -16.52
CA PRO A 60 22.19 2.49 -15.53
C PRO A 60 23.58 3.05 -15.81
N ILE A 61 23.70 4.37 -15.76
CA ILE A 61 24.96 5.13 -15.75
C ILE A 61 24.87 6.07 -14.54
N ILE A 62 25.65 5.78 -13.51
CA ILE A 62 25.61 6.48 -12.23
C ILE A 62 26.95 7.15 -11.96
N LYS A 63 26.93 8.41 -11.53
CA LYS A 63 28.10 9.16 -11.11
C LYS A 63 27.94 9.57 -9.66
N VAL A 64 28.86 9.13 -8.81
CA VAL A 64 28.93 9.50 -7.39
C VAL A 64 30.17 10.36 -7.18
N LYS A 65 30.00 11.54 -6.59
CA LYS A 65 31.07 12.47 -6.24
C LYS A 65 30.94 12.87 -4.79
N ILE A 66 32.04 12.74 -4.04
CA ILE A 66 32.13 13.23 -2.66
C ILE A 66 33.18 14.33 -2.65
N LYS A 67 32.83 15.52 -2.18
CA LYS A 67 33.75 16.64 -2.04
C LYS A 67 33.84 17.02 -0.57
N GLN A 68 35.05 17.01 0.00
CA GLN A 68 35.27 17.57 1.33
C GLN A 68 35.23 19.10 1.25
N LEU A 69 34.44 19.72 2.12
CA LEU A 69 34.34 21.17 2.26
C LEU A 69 35.09 21.67 3.50
N GLN A 70 34.98 20.95 4.62
CA GLN A 70 35.66 21.20 5.90
C GLN A 70 36.00 19.85 6.57
N GLU A 71 36.72 19.84 7.70
CA GLU A 71 37.20 18.61 8.38
C GLU A 71 36.11 17.52 8.52
N GLU A 72 34.89 17.90 8.90
CA GLU A 72 33.76 16.98 9.06
C GLU A 72 32.57 17.29 8.14
N ARG A 73 32.75 18.10 7.09
CA ARG A 73 31.66 18.47 6.17
C ARG A 73 31.93 18.04 4.75
N TYR A 74 30.96 17.34 4.18
CA TYR A 74 31.05 16.76 2.86
C TYR A 74 29.83 17.12 2.02
N LEU A 75 30.08 17.44 0.76
CA LEU A 75 29.05 17.56 -0.28
C LEU A 75 29.03 16.26 -1.08
N ILE A 76 27.90 15.57 -1.02
CA ILE A 76 27.65 14.35 -1.78
C ILE A 76 26.82 14.73 -2.99
N SER A 77 27.25 14.33 -4.19
CA SER A 77 26.54 14.53 -5.45
C SER A 77 26.38 13.18 -6.15
N ILE A 78 25.13 12.82 -6.46
CA ILE A 78 24.78 11.62 -7.23
C ILE A 78 24.03 12.05 -8.48
N THR A 79 24.55 11.68 -9.64
CA THR A 79 23.89 11.89 -10.93
C THR A 79 23.58 10.55 -11.58
N ASP A 80 22.37 10.38 -12.10
CA ASP A 80 21.98 9.21 -12.90
C ASP A 80 21.38 9.60 -14.26
N ASN A 81 21.27 8.60 -15.14
CA ASN A 81 20.56 8.67 -16.42
C ASN A 81 19.17 8.04 -16.36
N GLY A 82 18.52 8.01 -15.19
CA GLY A 82 17.18 7.45 -15.03
C GLY A 82 16.10 8.25 -15.77
N PRO A 83 14.81 7.89 -15.63
CA PRO A 83 13.71 8.58 -16.31
C PRO A 83 13.48 10.04 -15.86
N GLY A 84 14.16 10.48 -14.79
CA GLY A 84 13.90 11.75 -14.13
C GLY A 84 12.58 11.77 -13.35
N ILE A 85 12.34 12.88 -12.65
CA ILE A 85 11.20 13.08 -11.76
C ILE A 85 10.39 14.27 -12.25
N VAL A 86 9.08 14.09 -12.33
CA VAL A 86 8.16 15.14 -12.74
C VAL A 86 8.22 16.30 -11.74
N LYS A 87 8.34 17.54 -12.23
CA LYS A 87 8.45 18.80 -11.47
C LYS A 87 7.65 18.81 -10.16
N LYS A 88 6.35 18.50 -10.23
CA LYS A 88 5.41 18.53 -9.09
C LYS A 88 5.74 17.55 -7.95
N GLN A 89 6.50 16.48 -8.22
CA GLN A 89 6.78 15.40 -7.27
C GLN A 89 8.12 15.58 -6.55
N ILE A 90 9.03 16.39 -7.11
CA ILE A 90 10.39 16.59 -6.58
C ILE A 90 10.36 17.05 -5.10
N PRO A 91 9.56 18.07 -4.70
CA PRO A 91 9.55 18.52 -3.31
C PRO A 91 9.09 17.42 -2.35
N PHE A 92 8.12 16.60 -2.74
CA PHE A 92 7.58 15.57 -1.84
C PHE A 92 8.52 14.36 -1.70
N ILE A 93 9.18 13.93 -2.78
CA ILE A 93 10.09 12.78 -2.74
C ILE A 93 11.31 13.04 -1.86
N PHE A 94 11.83 14.27 -1.85
CA PHE A 94 13.06 14.60 -1.14
C PHE A 94 12.85 15.36 0.16
N ALA A 95 11.77 16.13 0.26
CA ALA A 95 11.52 17.00 1.40
C ALA A 95 10.20 16.71 2.14
N ARG A 96 9.72 15.47 2.08
CA ARG A 96 8.66 14.94 2.96
C ARG A 96 9.03 13.56 3.49
N LEU A 97 9.09 13.40 4.81
CA LEU A 97 9.31 12.10 5.42
C LEU A 97 8.05 11.23 5.32
N LEU A 98 8.25 9.91 5.17
CA LEU A 98 7.18 8.93 4.95
C LEU A 98 6.46 9.07 3.58
N TYR A 99 7.05 9.84 2.66
CA TYR A 99 6.59 9.98 1.29
C TYR A 99 7.32 8.98 0.38
N GLY A 100 6.63 7.94 -0.07
CA GLY A 100 7.19 6.87 -0.91
C GLY A 100 7.88 7.37 -2.18
N SER A 101 9.16 7.05 -2.36
CA SER A 101 9.93 7.28 -3.61
C SER A 101 9.64 6.23 -4.70
N LYS A 102 8.97 5.12 -4.36
CA LYS A 102 8.54 4.13 -5.35
C LYS A 102 7.44 4.71 -6.22
N PHE A 103 7.82 5.06 -7.44
CA PHE A 103 6.90 5.44 -8.50
C PHE A 103 5.84 4.33 -8.68
N PHE A 104 4.60 4.77 -8.89
CA PHE A 104 3.39 3.96 -9.10
C PHE A 104 2.82 3.16 -7.90
N LYS A 105 2.16 3.86 -6.97
CA LYS A 105 0.95 3.34 -6.30
C LYS A 105 -0.11 4.37 -5.87
N LEU A 106 -0.08 5.59 -6.43
CA LEU A 106 -1.14 6.61 -6.30
C LEU A 106 -2.38 6.30 -7.19
N ALA A 107 -2.77 5.03 -7.31
CA ALA A 107 -3.65 4.54 -8.38
C ALA A 107 -5.12 4.31 -7.95
N GLN A 108 -5.43 4.48 -6.66
CA GLN A 108 -6.71 4.08 -6.09
C GLN A 108 -7.56 5.32 -5.80
N SER A 109 -8.69 5.52 -6.49
CA SER A 109 -9.59 6.65 -6.20
C SER A 109 -11.06 6.38 -6.56
N LEU A 110 -11.97 7.10 -5.91
CA LEU A 110 -13.42 7.12 -6.13
C LEU A 110 -13.84 8.38 -6.92
N THR A 111 -15.03 8.35 -7.53
CA THR A 111 -15.61 9.53 -8.19
C THR A 111 -16.24 10.50 -7.18
N HIS A 112 -16.35 11.78 -7.55
CA HIS A 112 -16.87 12.86 -6.70
C HIS A 112 -18.15 12.52 -5.93
N ASP A 113 -19.10 11.90 -6.60
CA ASP A 113 -20.46 11.67 -6.12
C ASP A 113 -20.61 10.39 -5.27
N GLU A 114 -19.56 9.60 -5.11
CA GLU A 114 -19.61 8.38 -4.31
C GLU A 114 -19.80 8.71 -2.82
N PRO A 115 -20.84 8.17 -2.15
CA PRO A 115 -21.09 8.45 -0.76
C PRO A 115 -20.12 7.69 0.15
N VAL A 116 -19.60 8.38 1.17
CA VAL A 116 -18.76 7.80 2.22
C VAL A 116 -19.36 8.15 3.58
N MET A 117 -19.42 7.17 4.48
CA MET A 117 -19.86 7.38 5.86
C MET A 117 -18.69 7.96 6.67
N VAL A 118 -18.91 9.11 7.31
CA VAL A 118 -17.88 9.78 8.08
C VAL A 118 -18.39 10.23 9.44
N LYS A 119 -17.50 10.25 10.43
CA LYS A 119 -17.70 10.88 11.74
C LYS A 119 -16.80 12.12 11.80
N ARG A 120 -17.39 13.32 11.83
CA ARG A 120 -16.71 14.62 11.87
C ARG A 120 -17.30 15.49 12.96
N LYS A 121 -16.46 16.07 13.84
CA LYS A 121 -16.89 16.95 14.96
C LYS A 121 -18.04 16.34 15.80
N GLY A 122 -18.00 15.03 16.02
CA GLY A 122 -19.02 14.29 16.78
C GLY A 122 -20.31 13.97 16.01
N LYS A 123 -20.51 14.49 14.79
CA LYS A 123 -21.66 14.15 13.93
C LYS A 123 -21.31 13.03 12.97
N ILE A 124 -22.32 12.26 12.56
CA ILE A 124 -22.17 11.18 11.57
C ILE A 124 -23.02 11.53 10.37
N GLU A 125 -22.42 11.51 9.20
CA GLU A 125 -23.11 11.80 7.96
C GLU A 125 -22.62 10.92 6.82
N LEU A 126 -23.53 10.67 5.88
CA LEU A 126 -23.22 10.13 4.57
C LEU A 126 -23.11 11.31 3.61
N SER A 127 -21.90 11.55 3.12
CA SER A 127 -21.61 12.66 2.21
C SER A 127 -20.86 12.17 0.98
N PRO A 128 -21.08 12.76 -0.21
CA PRO A 128 -20.23 12.53 -1.36
C PRO A 128 -18.77 12.84 -1.01
N ILE A 129 -17.85 11.95 -1.39
CA ILE A 129 -16.42 12.09 -1.07
C ILE A 129 -15.84 13.39 -1.64
N GLY A 130 -16.32 13.85 -2.80
CA GLY A 130 -15.89 15.12 -3.40
C GLY A 130 -16.27 16.32 -2.55
N ASP A 131 -17.52 16.40 -2.10
CA ASP A 131 -18.01 17.47 -1.22
C ASP A 131 -17.33 17.43 0.16
N LEU A 132 -17.04 16.23 0.66
CA LEU A 132 -16.31 16.04 1.90
C LEU A 132 -14.90 16.64 1.79
N ILE A 133 -14.17 16.28 0.73
CA ILE A 133 -12.78 16.71 0.52
C ILE A 133 -12.71 18.18 0.12
N ALA A 134 -13.73 18.73 -0.53
CA ALA A 134 -13.84 20.16 -0.84
C ALA A 134 -13.77 21.07 0.40
N ASN A 135 -14.16 20.56 1.58
CA ASN A 135 -14.02 21.29 2.84
C ASN A 135 -12.55 21.51 3.26
N TYR A 136 -11.65 20.65 2.79
CA TYR A 136 -10.23 20.65 3.15
C TYR A 136 -9.37 21.16 1.99
N ILE A 137 -9.70 20.76 0.75
CA ILE A 137 -9.00 21.06 -0.49
C ILE A 137 -9.98 21.74 -1.47
N LYS A 138 -9.92 23.06 -1.56
CA LYS A 138 -10.83 23.84 -2.43
C LYS A 138 -10.48 23.70 -3.91
N ASN A 139 -9.35 24.28 -4.34
CA ASN A 139 -9.08 24.53 -5.78
C ASN A 139 -7.79 23.89 -6.32
N GLN A 140 -6.97 23.26 -5.49
CA GLN A 140 -5.70 22.65 -5.92
C GLN A 140 -5.78 21.11 -5.87
N GLU A 141 -5.00 20.44 -6.71
CA GLU A 141 -4.73 18.99 -6.57
C GLU A 141 -3.72 18.77 -5.45
N GLY A 142 -3.87 17.70 -4.70
CA GLY A 142 -2.93 17.36 -3.64
C GLY A 142 -3.54 16.49 -2.55
N GLU A 143 -2.74 16.27 -1.51
CA GLU A 143 -3.12 15.59 -0.29
C GLU A 143 -3.05 16.58 0.88
N LYS A 144 -3.98 16.45 1.83
CA LYS A 144 -4.00 17.31 3.02
C LYS A 144 -4.25 16.49 4.27
N GLU A 145 -3.47 16.76 5.31
CA GLU A 145 -3.65 16.10 6.60
C GLU A 145 -4.92 16.58 7.30
N VAL A 146 -5.60 15.63 7.94
CA VAL A 146 -6.85 15.87 8.65
C VAL A 146 -6.84 15.17 10.00
N PHE A 147 -7.35 15.84 11.03
CA PHE A 147 -7.35 15.31 12.40
C PHE A 147 -8.76 15.12 12.98
N ASP A 148 -9.78 15.75 12.37
CA ASP A 148 -11.16 15.78 12.85
C ASP A 148 -12.09 14.78 12.14
N LEU A 149 -11.54 13.96 11.23
CA LEU A 149 -12.28 13.05 10.36
C LEU A 149 -12.01 11.59 10.75
N LYS A 150 -13.09 10.81 10.89
CA LYS A 150 -13.04 9.36 11.10
C LYS A 150 -13.93 8.64 10.10
N VAL A 151 -13.53 7.45 9.67
CA VAL A 151 -14.32 6.58 8.78
C VAL A 151 -14.42 5.16 9.36
N PRO A 152 -15.50 4.41 9.05
CA PRO A 152 -15.57 3.00 9.39
C PRO A 152 -14.59 2.21 8.50
N CYS A 153 -13.73 1.44 9.14
CA CYS A 153 -12.81 0.52 8.47
C CYS A 153 -12.77 -0.80 9.23
N PHE A 154 -12.54 -1.90 8.52
CA PHE A 154 -12.37 -3.19 9.17
C PHE A 154 -10.90 -3.43 9.51
N ASP A 155 -10.66 -4.10 10.63
CA ASP A 155 -9.33 -4.56 10.99
C ASP A 155 -9.03 -5.88 10.25
N LYS A 156 -7.90 -5.96 9.55
CA LYS A 156 -7.49 -7.17 8.80
C LYS A 156 -7.25 -8.38 9.70
N SER A 157 -7.00 -8.18 10.99
CA SER A 157 -6.75 -9.24 11.98
C SER A 157 -8.02 -9.69 12.70
N THR A 158 -8.83 -8.74 13.19
CA THR A 158 -10.03 -9.04 13.97
C THR A 158 -11.30 -9.16 13.13
N HIS A 159 -11.24 -8.74 11.86
CA HIS A 159 -12.36 -8.73 10.92
C HIS A 159 -13.59 -7.96 11.41
N SER A 160 -13.38 -7.01 12.32
CA SER A 160 -14.43 -6.17 12.92
C SER A 160 -14.31 -4.74 12.42
N TYR A 161 -15.46 -4.07 12.23
CA TYR A 161 -15.47 -2.66 11.83
C TYR A 161 -15.33 -1.73 13.04
N LYS A 162 -14.46 -0.73 12.92
CA LYS A 162 -14.31 0.36 13.91
C LYS A 162 -14.15 1.70 13.20
N PHE A 163 -14.58 2.78 13.84
CA PHE A 163 -14.25 4.14 13.37
C PHE A 163 -12.78 4.44 13.67
N ARG A 164 -11.98 4.68 12.64
CA ARG A 164 -10.58 5.09 12.75
C ARG A 164 -10.38 6.47 12.15
N LYS A 165 -9.33 7.16 12.61
CA LYS A 165 -8.95 8.49 12.11
C LYS A 165 -8.45 8.36 10.67
N VAL A 166 -8.91 9.28 9.82
CA VAL A 166 -8.29 9.54 8.51
C VAL A 166 -7.05 10.38 8.78
N SER A 167 -5.90 10.02 8.21
CA SER A 167 -4.69 10.85 8.29
C SER A 167 -4.66 11.91 7.20
N GLN A 168 -5.06 11.54 5.98
CA GLN A 168 -4.99 12.41 4.81
C GLN A 168 -6.23 12.27 3.92
N VAL A 169 -6.65 13.39 3.33
CA VAL A 169 -7.63 13.44 2.23
C VAL A 169 -6.91 13.79 0.94
N ILE A 170 -7.34 13.18 -0.17
CA ILE A 170 -6.61 13.22 -1.42
C ILE A 170 -7.54 13.63 -2.57
N LYS A 171 -7.09 14.59 -3.40
CA LYS A 171 -7.78 15.06 -4.61
C LYS A 171 -6.80 15.09 -5.78
N HIS A 172 -7.14 14.40 -6.87
CA HIS A 172 -6.32 14.33 -8.09
C HIS A 172 -7.13 14.56 -9.35
N LYS A 173 -6.55 15.22 -10.36
CA LYS A 173 -7.16 15.32 -11.69
C LYS A 173 -6.68 14.15 -12.52
N ARG A 174 -7.58 13.27 -12.96
CA ARG A 174 -7.23 12.09 -13.78
C ARG A 174 -8.29 11.79 -14.83
N ARG A 175 -7.84 11.57 -16.06
CA ARG A 175 -8.65 11.04 -17.16
C ARG A 175 -8.46 9.54 -17.30
N ASN A 176 -8.67 8.81 -16.22
CA ASN A 176 -8.63 7.34 -16.24
C ASN A 176 -10.02 6.78 -16.56
N GLU A 177 -10.06 5.54 -17.04
CA GLU A 177 -11.31 4.78 -17.12
C GLU A 177 -11.93 4.66 -15.72
N ILE A 178 -13.24 4.93 -15.63
CA ILE A 178 -14.02 4.70 -14.43
C ILE A 178 -14.79 3.40 -14.60
N ILE A 179 -14.63 2.51 -13.63
CA ILE A 179 -15.34 1.25 -13.57
C ILE A 179 -16.44 1.37 -12.54
N LYS A 180 -17.68 1.22 -13.00
CA LYS A 180 -18.85 1.11 -12.14
C LYS A 180 -19.11 -0.36 -11.87
N VAL A 181 -18.99 -0.77 -10.61
CA VAL A 181 -19.22 -2.15 -10.17
C VAL A 181 -20.55 -2.21 -9.43
N LYS A 182 -21.43 -3.14 -9.82
CA LYS A 182 -22.73 -3.36 -9.20
C LYS A 182 -22.86 -4.79 -8.70
N LEU A 183 -23.31 -4.96 -7.46
CA LEU A 183 -23.39 -6.24 -6.76
C LEU A 183 -24.80 -6.86 -6.85
N ALA A 184 -24.94 -8.12 -6.42
CA ALA A 184 -26.18 -8.90 -6.49
C ALA A 184 -27.38 -8.22 -5.78
N THR A 185 -27.11 -7.44 -4.74
CA THR A 185 -28.11 -6.65 -3.99
C THR A 185 -28.34 -5.25 -4.58
N ASN A 186 -27.83 -5.00 -5.79
CA ASN A 186 -27.72 -3.72 -6.51
C ASN A 186 -27.06 -2.58 -5.71
N ARG A 187 -26.20 -2.91 -4.74
CA ARG A 187 -25.15 -1.98 -4.27
C ARG A 187 -24.25 -1.63 -5.45
N GLU A 188 -23.78 -0.40 -5.51
CA GLU A 188 -22.90 0.07 -6.59
C GLU A 188 -21.81 0.99 -6.07
N ILE A 189 -20.66 0.97 -6.74
CA ILE A 189 -19.55 1.91 -6.51
C ILE A 189 -18.85 2.23 -7.84
N LYS A 190 -18.44 3.48 -8.02
CA LYS A 190 -17.61 3.93 -9.13
C LYS A 190 -16.20 4.26 -8.66
N VAL A 191 -15.24 3.57 -9.26
CA VAL A 191 -13.82 3.68 -8.92
C VAL A 191 -12.96 3.79 -10.18
N THR A 192 -11.74 4.28 -10.03
CA THR A 192 -10.75 4.20 -11.12
C THR A 192 -10.43 2.74 -11.43
N GLY A 193 -10.08 2.43 -12.68
CA GLY A 193 -9.77 1.05 -13.08
C GLY A 193 -8.67 0.37 -12.24
N CYS A 194 -7.76 1.14 -11.67
CA CYS A 194 -6.67 0.67 -10.82
C CYS A 194 -6.95 0.73 -9.30
N HIS A 195 -8.18 1.10 -8.89
CA HIS A 195 -8.58 1.06 -7.49
C HIS A 195 -8.75 -0.38 -7.02
N SER A 196 -8.17 -0.71 -5.85
CA SER A 196 -8.33 -2.04 -5.25
C SER A 196 -9.58 -2.08 -4.39
N LEU A 197 -10.43 -3.07 -4.64
CA LEU A 197 -11.51 -3.46 -3.75
C LEU A 197 -11.09 -4.74 -3.02
N PHE A 198 -11.86 -5.14 -2.01
CA PHE A 198 -11.57 -6.38 -1.31
C PHE A 198 -12.45 -7.51 -1.83
N THR A 199 -11.84 -8.66 -2.09
CA THR A 199 -12.51 -9.94 -2.25
C THR A 199 -12.13 -10.81 -1.06
N SER A 200 -12.80 -11.95 -0.92
CA SER A 200 -12.26 -13.02 -0.11
C SER A 200 -12.19 -14.27 -0.95
N GLU A 201 -10.95 -14.66 -1.20
CA GLU A 201 -10.65 -16.01 -1.58
C GLU A 201 -10.34 -16.72 -0.30
N ASN A 202 -11.19 -17.67 0.01
CA ASN A 202 -10.91 -18.62 1.04
C ASN A 202 -10.76 -17.94 2.39
N GLY A 203 -11.80 -17.32 2.96
CA GLY A 203 -11.79 -16.75 4.33
C GLY A 203 -10.78 -15.63 4.61
N ILE A 204 -9.77 -15.46 3.76
CA ILE A 204 -8.70 -14.49 3.80
C ILE A 204 -9.14 -13.37 2.88
N ILE A 205 -8.98 -12.16 3.37
CA ILE A 205 -9.32 -10.95 2.63
C ILE A 205 -8.17 -10.66 1.69
N LYS A 206 -8.46 -10.54 0.39
CA LYS A 206 -7.50 -10.19 -0.65
C LYS A 206 -7.92 -8.90 -1.34
N GLU A 207 -6.95 -8.17 -1.85
CA GLU A 207 -7.19 -7.02 -2.72
C GLU A 207 -7.36 -7.48 -4.16
N VAL A 208 -8.33 -6.91 -4.85
CA VAL A 208 -8.59 -7.13 -6.27
C VAL A 208 -8.77 -5.78 -6.96
N GLU A 209 -8.00 -5.57 -8.00
CA GLU A 209 -8.04 -4.34 -8.80
C GLU A 209 -9.34 -4.29 -9.62
N ALA A 210 -9.99 -3.13 -9.67
CA ALA A 210 -11.30 -2.98 -10.31
C ALA A 210 -11.32 -3.44 -11.78
N ARG A 211 -10.23 -3.22 -12.54
CA ARG A 211 -10.12 -3.68 -13.95
C ARG A 211 -9.99 -5.19 -14.11
N LYS A 212 -9.59 -5.90 -13.07
CA LYS A 212 -9.47 -7.36 -13.08
C LYS A 212 -10.77 -8.04 -12.70
N LEU A 213 -11.76 -7.28 -12.20
CA LEU A 213 -13.06 -7.81 -11.82
C LEU A 213 -13.82 -8.31 -13.05
N LYS A 214 -14.47 -9.45 -12.86
CA LYS A 214 -15.39 -10.06 -13.81
C LYS A 214 -16.76 -10.23 -13.16
N GLN A 215 -17.78 -10.26 -14.01
CA GLN A 215 -19.12 -10.64 -13.56
C GLN A 215 -19.05 -12.01 -12.89
N GLY A 216 -19.62 -12.12 -11.70
CA GLY A 216 -19.58 -13.33 -10.88
C GLY A 216 -18.51 -13.36 -9.80
N ASP A 217 -17.52 -12.45 -9.81
CA ASP A 217 -16.57 -12.29 -8.72
C ASP A 217 -17.28 -11.87 -7.43
N LYS A 218 -16.67 -12.07 -6.27
CA LYS A 218 -17.25 -11.68 -4.97
C LYS A 218 -16.51 -10.49 -4.40
N LEU A 219 -17.23 -9.47 -3.95
CA LEU A 219 -16.67 -8.33 -3.25
C LEU A 219 -17.11 -8.30 -1.79
N LEU A 220 -16.20 -7.82 -0.95
CA LEU A 220 -16.37 -7.64 0.48
C LEU A 220 -17.24 -6.41 0.74
N VAL A 221 -18.22 -6.63 1.61
CA VAL A 221 -19.11 -5.59 2.13
C VAL A 221 -19.25 -5.75 3.65
N PRO A 222 -19.53 -4.66 4.38
CA PRO A 222 -19.91 -4.78 5.78
C PRO A 222 -21.20 -5.62 5.93
N SER A 223 -21.20 -6.56 6.87
CA SER A 223 -22.43 -7.20 7.36
C SER A 223 -23.00 -6.48 8.57
N LYS A 224 -22.12 -5.86 9.38
CA LYS A 224 -22.45 -4.99 10.50
C LYS A 224 -21.50 -3.80 10.55
N LEU A 225 -22.04 -2.58 10.70
CA LEU A 225 -21.24 -1.37 10.94
C LEU A 225 -21.03 -1.13 12.45
N PRO A 226 -19.98 -0.38 12.85
CA PRO A 226 -19.63 -0.20 14.25
C PRO A 226 -20.75 0.48 15.04
N GLU A 227 -20.97 0.03 16.27
CA GLU A 227 -21.78 0.76 17.25
C GLU A 227 -21.04 1.98 17.80
N ILE A 228 -21.80 2.97 18.26
CA ILE A 228 -21.31 4.31 18.57
C ILE A 228 -22.00 4.80 19.85
N GLU A 229 -21.41 5.84 20.46
CA GLU A 229 -21.97 6.61 21.59
C GLU A 229 -23.50 6.72 21.50
N ASN A 230 -24.16 6.38 22.61
CA ASN A 230 -25.61 6.48 22.74
C ASN A 230 -26.03 7.93 23.01
N LEU A 231 -26.27 8.70 21.94
CA LEU A 231 -26.80 10.06 22.07
C LEU A 231 -28.20 10.01 22.67
N LYS A 232 -28.41 10.73 23.78
CA LYS A 232 -29.69 10.78 24.50
C LYS A 232 -30.54 12.00 24.19
N GLU A 233 -29.93 13.07 23.68
CA GLU A 233 -30.59 14.36 23.48
C GLU A 233 -29.94 15.16 22.34
N ILE A 234 -30.68 16.11 21.78
CA ILE A 234 -30.21 17.03 20.73
C ILE A 234 -30.50 18.47 21.09
N ASN A 235 -29.60 19.39 20.71
CA ASN A 235 -29.87 20.82 20.74
C ASN A 235 -30.53 21.24 19.42
N ILE A 236 -31.78 21.72 19.46
CA ILE A 236 -32.54 22.10 18.25
C ILE A 236 -31.91 23.28 17.51
N LEU A 237 -31.16 24.15 18.20
CA LEU A 237 -30.48 25.31 17.60
C LEU A 237 -29.32 24.90 16.68
N ASP A 238 -28.87 23.65 16.75
CA ASP A 238 -27.88 23.10 15.82
C ASP A 238 -28.48 22.79 14.44
N TYR A 239 -29.81 22.70 14.34
CA TYR A 239 -30.54 22.33 13.13
C TYR A 239 -31.39 23.47 12.55
N ILE A 240 -31.39 24.62 13.20
CA ILE A 240 -32.13 25.81 12.77
C ILE A 240 -31.12 26.89 12.36
N SER A 241 -31.39 27.58 11.25
CA SER A 241 -30.52 28.64 10.73
C SER A 241 -31.07 30.04 11.03
N LEU A 242 -30.23 31.07 10.96
CA LEU A 242 -30.66 32.47 11.10
C LEU A 242 -31.77 32.85 10.10
N LYS A 243 -31.66 32.38 8.85
CA LYS A 243 -32.67 32.58 7.79
C LYS A 243 -34.03 32.01 8.17
N ASP A 244 -34.05 30.94 8.97
CA ASP A 244 -35.29 30.34 9.46
C ASP A 244 -35.98 31.22 10.52
N ILE A 245 -35.27 32.17 11.12
CA ILE A 245 -35.71 32.97 12.28
C ILE A 245 -35.96 34.43 11.91
N GLU A 246 -35.27 35.00 10.92
CA GLU A 246 -35.28 36.44 10.59
C GLU A 246 -36.66 37.08 10.38
N LYS A 247 -37.68 36.31 9.97
CA LYS A 247 -39.04 36.81 9.72
C LYS A 247 -40.02 36.65 10.90
N ASN A 248 -39.62 35.97 11.98
CA ASN A 248 -40.47 35.68 13.13
C ASN A 248 -39.77 36.09 14.42
N TRP A 249 -40.37 36.98 15.22
CA TRP A 249 -39.83 37.30 16.55
C TRP A 249 -39.99 36.09 17.48
N MET A 250 -38.86 35.49 17.83
CA MET A 250 -38.74 34.33 18.70
C MET A 250 -37.83 34.68 19.85
N TYR A 251 -38.24 34.29 21.06
CA TYR A 251 -37.54 34.62 22.28
C TYR A 251 -37.21 33.32 23.03
N VAL A 252 -36.02 33.30 23.63
CA VAL A 252 -35.57 32.23 24.51
C VAL A 252 -35.72 32.72 25.93
N TYR A 253 -36.44 31.97 26.75
CA TYR A 253 -36.74 32.28 28.14
C TYR A 253 -35.98 31.35 29.09
N ASN A 254 -35.96 31.70 30.37
CA ASN A 254 -35.22 31.02 31.44
C ASN A 254 -33.70 31.10 31.21
N ILE A 255 -33.23 32.23 30.68
CA ILE A 255 -31.80 32.44 30.47
C ILE A 255 -31.13 32.76 31.81
N PRO A 256 -30.06 32.06 32.20
CA PRO A 256 -29.37 32.35 33.46
C PRO A 256 -28.87 33.79 33.49
N GLU A 257 -29.10 34.52 34.59
CA GLU A 257 -28.71 35.93 34.74
C GLU A 257 -27.22 36.16 34.44
N LYS A 258 -26.36 35.21 34.82
CA LYS A 258 -24.92 35.23 34.53
C LYS A 258 -24.61 35.38 33.04
N VAL A 259 -25.46 34.85 32.15
CA VAL A 259 -25.28 34.98 30.69
C VAL A 259 -25.55 36.42 30.25
N ILE A 260 -26.60 37.05 30.77
CA ILE A 260 -27.00 38.43 30.43
C ILE A 260 -26.01 39.44 31.04
N ARG A 261 -25.60 39.26 32.29
CA ARG A 261 -24.55 40.09 32.93
C ARG A 261 -23.23 40.07 32.15
N ASN A 262 -22.80 38.89 31.68
CA ASN A 262 -21.59 38.74 30.87
C ASN A 262 -21.69 39.47 29.51
N ILE A 263 -22.90 39.58 28.93
CA ILE A 263 -23.13 40.39 27.72
C ILE A 263 -22.94 41.87 28.06
N LYS A 264 -23.49 42.33 29.19
CA LYS A 264 -23.42 43.73 29.66
C LYS A 264 -21.99 44.16 30.00
N GLU A 265 -21.23 43.29 30.68
CA GLU A 265 -19.82 43.52 31.04
C GLU A 265 -18.89 43.63 29.83
N LYS A 266 -19.20 42.91 28.75
CA LYS A 266 -18.38 42.87 27.52
C LYS A 266 -18.80 43.88 26.46
N ALA A 267 -19.83 44.66 26.73
CA ALA A 267 -20.38 45.60 25.77
C ALA A 267 -19.83 47.01 25.99
N GLU A 268 -19.47 47.68 24.90
CA GLU A 268 -19.09 49.08 24.91
C GLU A 268 -20.34 49.96 24.98
N ILE A 269 -20.30 51.02 25.79
CA ILE A 269 -21.44 51.94 25.92
C ILE A 269 -21.30 53.03 24.86
N ILE A 270 -22.31 53.17 24.00
CA ILE A 270 -22.37 54.21 22.97
C ILE A 270 -23.66 55.04 23.11
N HIS A 271 -23.62 56.29 22.67
CA HIS A 271 -24.79 57.17 22.61
C HIS A 271 -25.13 57.47 21.16
N LYS A 272 -26.41 57.30 20.77
CA LYS A 272 -26.89 57.66 19.43
C LYS A 272 -27.93 58.77 19.52
N LYS A 273 -27.80 59.79 18.66
CA LYS A 273 -28.80 60.85 18.49
C LYS A 273 -29.91 60.37 17.56
N THR A 274 -31.02 59.93 18.14
CA THR A 274 -32.27 59.62 17.42
C THR A 274 -33.38 60.33 18.19
N SER A 275 -33.69 61.58 17.83
CA SER A 275 -34.61 62.56 18.47
C SER A 275 -34.43 62.86 19.98
N LYS A 276 -33.92 61.93 20.79
CA LYS A 276 -33.40 62.08 22.16
C LYS A 276 -32.09 61.29 22.27
N SER A 277 -31.13 61.74 23.09
CA SER A 277 -29.89 60.97 23.33
C SER A 277 -30.23 59.67 24.06
N ARG A 278 -30.00 58.52 23.41
CA ARG A 278 -30.26 57.19 24.00
C ARG A 278 -28.97 56.39 24.12
N ARG A 279 -28.84 55.68 25.24
CA ARG A 279 -27.71 54.79 25.56
C ARG A 279 -27.91 53.42 24.92
N PHE A 280 -26.86 52.91 24.27
CA PHE A 280 -26.82 51.56 23.70
C PHE A 280 -25.59 50.81 24.21
N TYR A 281 -25.73 49.50 24.29
CA TYR A 281 -24.66 48.54 24.52
C TYR A 281 -24.25 47.91 23.19
N ARG A 282 -23.05 48.21 22.73
CA ARG A 282 -22.45 47.64 21.52
C ARG A 282 -21.64 46.41 21.86
N ILE A 283 -22.00 45.27 21.28
CA ILE A 283 -21.24 44.02 21.43
C ILE A 283 -21.08 43.33 20.08
N LYS A 284 -19.83 43.10 19.66
CA LYS A 284 -19.49 42.49 18.36
C LYS A 284 -20.22 43.15 17.16
N GLY A 285 -20.33 44.48 17.17
CA GLY A 285 -21.01 45.26 16.12
C GLY A 285 -22.54 45.26 16.17
N ILE A 286 -23.15 44.75 17.26
CA ILE A 286 -24.60 44.76 17.48
C ILE A 286 -24.92 45.79 18.56
N ASP A 287 -25.84 46.70 18.26
CA ASP A 287 -26.25 47.76 19.19
C ASP A 287 -27.58 47.38 19.86
N ILE A 288 -27.57 47.19 21.17
CA ILE A 288 -28.74 46.85 21.98
C ILE A 288 -29.10 48.08 22.83
N LEU A 289 -30.35 48.53 22.78
CA LEU A 289 -30.82 49.66 23.60
C LEU A 289 -30.75 49.32 25.10
N ASP A 290 -30.34 50.25 25.94
CA ASP A 290 -30.25 50.06 27.41
C ASP A 290 -31.57 49.55 28.01
N ASP A 291 -32.71 50.17 27.66
CA ASP A 291 -34.03 49.75 28.12
C ASP A 291 -34.37 48.30 27.74
N SER A 292 -33.99 47.89 26.52
CA SER A 292 -34.19 46.52 26.06
C SER A 292 -33.33 45.53 26.83
N LEU A 293 -32.07 45.88 27.11
CA LEU A 293 -31.16 45.02 27.87
C LEU A 293 -31.62 44.87 29.33
N LYS A 294 -32.10 45.95 29.96
CA LYS A 294 -32.75 45.90 31.28
C LYS A 294 -33.95 44.96 31.27
N GLN A 295 -34.82 45.07 30.27
CA GLN A 295 -35.96 44.19 30.13
C GLN A 295 -35.56 42.72 29.97
N TYR A 296 -34.49 42.43 29.20
CA TYR A 296 -33.95 41.07 29.04
C TYR A 296 -33.43 40.50 30.36
N GLU A 297 -32.74 41.32 31.15
CA GLU A 297 -32.22 40.98 32.47
C GLU A 297 -33.37 40.70 33.46
N THR A 298 -34.34 41.60 33.60
CA THR A 298 -35.47 41.46 34.53
C THR A 298 -36.39 40.28 34.19
N LYS A 299 -36.67 40.06 32.91
CA LYS A 299 -37.59 39.00 32.47
C LYS A 299 -36.88 37.72 32.02
N GLN A 300 -35.56 37.64 32.21
CA GLN A 300 -34.70 36.48 31.88
C GLN A 300 -34.92 35.87 30.49
N PHE A 301 -35.00 36.73 29.47
CA PHE A 301 -35.15 36.29 28.07
C PHE A 301 -34.22 37.03 27.11
N LEU A 302 -33.88 36.40 25.99
CA LEU A 302 -33.18 37.04 24.88
C LEU A 302 -33.84 36.71 23.54
N PRO A 303 -33.92 37.66 22.61
CA PRO A 303 -34.25 37.37 21.22
C PRO A 303 -33.34 36.29 20.62
N LEU A 304 -33.94 35.31 19.95
CA LEU A 304 -33.21 34.16 19.40
C LEU A 304 -32.14 34.59 18.38
N HIS A 305 -32.38 35.64 17.59
CA HIS A 305 -31.40 36.16 16.64
C HIS A 305 -30.13 36.70 17.35
N LEU A 306 -30.26 37.28 18.54
CA LEU A 306 -29.10 37.71 19.34
C LEU A 306 -28.28 36.51 19.82
N ILE A 307 -28.93 35.42 20.23
CA ILE A 307 -28.24 34.18 20.63
C ILE A 307 -27.38 33.62 19.50
N TYR A 308 -27.85 33.66 18.26
CA TYR A 308 -27.07 33.24 17.10
C TYR A 308 -25.92 34.20 16.80
N LYS A 309 -26.17 35.51 16.76
CA LYS A 309 -25.14 36.51 16.45
C LYS A 309 -24.03 36.57 17.52
N LEU A 310 -24.38 36.35 18.78
CA LEU A 310 -23.43 36.32 19.91
C LEU A 310 -22.78 34.94 20.14
N ASN A 311 -23.20 33.92 19.39
CA ASN A 311 -22.74 32.53 19.49
C ASN A 311 -22.96 31.91 20.90
N LEU A 312 -24.16 32.08 21.46
CA LEU A 312 -24.51 31.67 22.81
C LEU A 312 -25.25 30.32 22.89
N LYS A 313 -25.39 29.58 21.78
CA LYS A 313 -26.20 28.35 21.69
C LYS A 313 -25.93 27.32 22.80
N ASN A 314 -24.66 27.15 23.20
CA ASN A 314 -24.27 26.21 24.24
C ASN A 314 -24.60 26.68 25.67
N LYS A 315 -24.77 27.99 25.88
CA LYS A 315 -25.08 28.56 27.20
C LYS A 315 -26.58 28.60 27.51
N VAL A 316 -27.41 28.28 26.52
CA VAL A 316 -28.89 28.31 26.61
C VAL A 316 -29.51 26.93 26.39
N LYS A 317 -28.75 25.85 26.63
CA LYS A 317 -29.22 24.48 26.38
C LYS A 317 -30.42 24.08 27.23
N ASP A 318 -30.47 24.55 28.46
CA ASP A 318 -31.53 24.24 29.43
C ASP A 318 -32.70 25.24 29.36
N CYS A 319 -32.67 26.14 28.39
CA CYS A 319 -33.68 27.17 28.20
C CYS A 319 -34.80 26.71 27.27
N ILE A 320 -35.88 27.48 27.20
CA ILE A 320 -37.06 27.19 26.39
C ILE A 320 -37.28 28.25 25.32
N ILE A 321 -37.76 27.84 24.14
CA ILE A 321 -38.21 28.75 23.09
C ILE A 321 -39.72 28.90 23.22
N LYS A 322 -40.19 30.15 23.34
CA LYS A 322 -41.62 30.45 23.27
C LYS A 322 -41.96 31.11 21.94
N THR A 323 -43.05 30.65 21.34
CA THR A 323 -43.63 31.26 20.14
C THR A 323 -45.09 31.59 20.38
N TYR A 324 -45.51 32.76 19.90
CA TYR A 324 -46.89 33.23 20.02
C TYR A 324 -47.56 33.19 18.65
N GLN A 325 -48.70 32.51 18.55
CA GLN A 325 -49.51 32.48 17.34
C GLN A 325 -50.99 32.62 17.71
N HIS A 326 -51.63 33.72 17.28
CA HIS A 326 -53.05 34.03 17.56
C HIS A 326 -53.40 33.90 19.07
N GLY A 327 -52.53 34.42 19.94
CA GLY A 327 -52.73 34.38 21.40
C GLY A 327 -52.39 33.04 22.07
N LYS A 328 -52.19 31.95 21.32
CA LYS A 328 -51.76 30.66 21.88
C LYS A 328 -50.23 30.58 21.96
N GLU A 329 -49.73 30.25 23.15
CA GLU A 329 -48.30 30.04 23.42
C GLU A 329 -47.92 28.59 23.07
N THR A 330 -46.83 28.41 22.32
CA THR A 330 -46.19 27.11 22.14
C THR A 330 -44.77 27.18 22.69
N THR A 331 -44.47 26.25 23.59
CA THR A 331 -43.17 26.17 24.29
C THR A 331 -42.43 24.93 23.82
N VAL A 332 -41.19 25.11 23.35
CA VAL A 332 -40.33 24.02 22.90
C VAL A 332 -39.00 24.09 23.64
N PRO A 333 -38.57 23.03 24.34
CA PRO A 333 -37.27 23.02 25.01
C PRO A 333 -36.15 23.03 23.98
N ILE A 334 -35.06 23.74 24.27
CA ILE A 334 -33.91 23.83 23.36
C ILE A 334 -33.21 22.47 23.23
N THR A 335 -33.14 21.73 24.33
CA THR A 335 -32.61 20.37 24.35
C THR A 335 -33.78 19.38 24.32
N LEU A 336 -33.91 18.63 23.22
CA LEU A 336 -34.93 17.60 23.07
C LEU A 336 -34.36 16.23 23.44
N PRO A 337 -34.97 15.50 24.40
CA PRO A 337 -34.61 14.12 24.65
C PRO A 337 -35.03 13.25 23.46
N LEU A 338 -34.18 12.28 23.11
CA LEU A 338 -34.43 11.31 22.05
C LEU A 338 -35.25 10.14 22.59
N THR A 339 -36.55 10.38 22.81
CA THR A 339 -37.48 9.35 23.29
C THR A 339 -37.97 8.46 22.15
N LYS A 340 -38.53 7.29 22.49
CA LYS A 340 -39.10 6.37 21.49
C LYS A 340 -40.20 7.03 20.68
N GLU A 341 -41.06 7.81 21.33
CA GLU A 341 -42.20 8.52 20.72
C GLU A 341 -41.71 9.54 19.69
N PHE A 342 -40.68 10.33 20.03
CA PHE A 342 -40.09 11.28 19.09
C PHE A 342 -39.45 10.60 17.88
N ILE A 343 -38.70 9.52 18.11
CA ILE A 343 -38.04 8.77 17.04
C ILE A 343 -39.08 8.08 16.13
N LYS A 344 -40.15 7.54 16.72
CA LYS A 344 -41.27 6.94 15.98
C LYS A 344 -41.98 7.98 15.12
N PHE A 345 -42.26 9.16 15.67
CA PHE A 345 -42.82 10.31 14.94
C PHE A 345 -41.96 10.69 13.73
N LEU A 346 -40.64 10.76 13.89
CA LEU A 346 -39.72 11.07 12.79
C LEU A 346 -39.79 10.01 11.68
N GLY A 347 -39.89 8.73 12.03
CA GLY A 347 -40.06 7.64 11.07
C GLY A 347 -41.35 7.78 10.26
N PHE A 348 -42.48 8.03 10.94
CA PHE A 348 -43.76 8.28 10.27
C PHE A 348 -43.75 9.54 9.40
N TYR A 349 -43.11 10.62 9.84
CA TYR A 349 -42.96 11.81 8.98
C TYR A 349 -42.15 11.50 7.72
N VAL A 350 -41.07 10.73 7.85
CA VAL A 350 -40.26 10.33 6.69
C VAL A 350 -41.05 9.42 5.74
N ALA A 351 -41.96 8.59 6.25
CA ALA A 351 -42.88 7.82 5.41
C ALA A 351 -44.02 8.69 4.83
N GLU A 352 -44.98 9.07 5.68
CA GLU A 352 -46.27 9.66 5.31
C GLU A 352 -46.34 11.19 5.43
N GLY A 353 -45.27 11.81 5.94
CA GLY A 353 -45.24 13.25 6.20
C GLY A 353 -45.10 14.11 4.94
N HIS A 354 -45.83 15.21 4.91
CA HIS A 354 -45.61 16.32 4.00
C HIS A 354 -45.39 17.63 4.78
N PHE A 355 -44.59 18.52 4.20
CA PHE A 355 -44.35 19.86 4.74
C PHE A 355 -45.14 20.91 3.94
N ASP A 356 -45.71 21.86 4.64
CA ASP A 356 -46.30 23.10 4.11
C ASP A 356 -45.70 24.31 4.84
N LYS A 357 -45.94 25.54 4.36
CA LYS A 357 -45.27 26.76 4.87
C LYS A 357 -45.31 26.91 6.40
N ARG A 358 -46.40 26.51 7.07
CA ARG A 358 -46.61 26.67 8.53
C ARG A 358 -47.09 25.41 9.25
N GLN A 359 -47.19 24.28 8.55
CA GLN A 359 -47.77 23.05 9.09
C GLN A 359 -47.08 21.83 8.53
N ILE A 360 -47.19 20.72 9.26
CA ILE A 360 -46.79 19.39 8.80
C ILE A 360 -48.03 18.53 8.76
N GLY A 361 -48.29 17.87 7.63
CA GLY A 361 -49.38 16.92 7.51
C GLY A 361 -48.84 15.49 7.50
N LEU A 362 -49.45 14.58 8.26
CA LEU A 362 -49.29 13.14 8.08
C LEU A 362 -50.63 12.57 7.62
N THR A 363 -50.60 11.63 6.69
CA THR A 363 -51.81 11.00 6.14
C THR A 363 -51.72 9.50 6.36
N PHE A 364 -52.77 8.90 6.90
CA PHE A 364 -52.85 7.45 7.14
C PHE A 364 -54.16 6.90 6.56
N GLY A 365 -54.21 5.60 6.28
CA GLY A 365 -55.45 4.92 5.92
C GLY A 365 -56.38 4.80 7.14
N LYS A 366 -57.70 4.73 6.94
CA LYS A 366 -58.65 4.51 8.05
C LYS A 366 -58.40 3.22 8.85
N GLN A 367 -57.83 2.20 8.21
CA GLN A 367 -57.49 0.94 8.87
C GLN A 367 -56.26 1.05 9.80
N GLU A 368 -55.58 2.20 9.79
CA GLU A 368 -54.33 2.45 10.52
C GLU A 368 -54.53 3.38 11.74
N ASP A 369 -55.74 3.37 12.32
CA ASP A 369 -56.14 4.29 13.39
C ASP A 369 -55.22 4.25 14.63
N LYS A 370 -54.53 3.12 14.84
CA LYS A 370 -53.46 2.99 15.85
C LYS A 370 -52.36 4.05 15.66
N PHE A 371 -51.90 4.27 14.43
CA PHE A 371 -50.84 5.26 14.15
C PHE A 371 -51.34 6.68 14.34
N VAL A 372 -52.61 6.94 14.02
CA VAL A 372 -53.25 8.23 14.26
C VAL A 372 -53.22 8.58 15.75
N ASN A 373 -53.62 7.63 16.60
CA ASN A 373 -53.59 7.77 18.05
C ASN A 373 -52.17 8.00 18.60
N GLU A 374 -51.16 7.33 18.04
CA GLU A 374 -49.76 7.55 18.43
C GLU A 374 -49.26 8.96 18.11
N ILE A 375 -49.61 9.50 16.93
CA ILE A 375 -49.26 10.89 16.57
C ILE A 375 -50.00 11.89 17.45
N ILE A 376 -51.28 11.64 17.78
CA ILE A 376 -52.05 12.46 18.72
C ILE A 376 -51.40 12.48 20.10
N ASN A 377 -51.03 11.32 20.62
CA ASN A 377 -50.39 11.20 21.93
C ASN A 377 -49.03 11.91 21.94
N PHE A 378 -48.20 11.71 20.93
CA PHE A 378 -46.96 12.46 20.75
C PHE A 378 -47.21 13.97 20.75
N SER A 379 -48.23 14.43 20.00
CA SER A 379 -48.56 15.85 19.89
C SER A 379 -49.00 16.44 21.23
N ARG A 380 -49.77 15.69 22.03
CA ARG A 380 -50.16 16.10 23.39
C ARG A 380 -48.96 16.19 24.33
N ILE A 381 -48.09 15.16 24.33
CA ILE A 381 -46.88 15.12 25.17
C ILE A 381 -45.94 16.30 24.84
N PHE A 382 -45.78 16.62 23.56
CA PHE A 382 -44.91 17.70 23.11
C PHE A 382 -45.61 19.09 23.08
N GLY A 383 -46.86 19.19 23.54
CA GLY A 383 -47.59 20.46 23.58
C GLY A 383 -47.82 21.08 22.19
N LEU A 384 -47.92 20.26 21.15
CA LEU A 384 -48.13 20.71 19.78
C LEU A 384 -49.61 20.92 19.49
N ASN A 385 -49.92 21.97 18.75
CA ASN A 385 -51.27 22.20 18.24
C ASN A 385 -51.51 21.29 17.03
N PHE A 386 -52.67 20.63 16.97
CA PHE A 386 -53.00 19.76 15.85
C PHE A 386 -54.49 19.80 15.48
N THR A 387 -54.78 19.42 14.23
CA THR A 387 -56.14 19.22 13.71
C THR A 387 -56.21 17.88 13.00
N ILE A 388 -57.34 17.18 13.15
CA ILE A 388 -57.60 15.90 12.51
C ILE A 388 -58.68 16.12 11.46
N GLU A 389 -58.40 15.72 10.23
CA GLU A 389 -59.30 15.80 9.08
C GLU A 389 -59.59 14.38 8.58
N PRO A 390 -60.65 13.72 9.07
CA PRO A 390 -61.09 12.46 8.51
C PRO A 390 -61.72 12.69 7.13
N ARG A 391 -61.39 11.83 6.16
CA ARG A 391 -62.01 11.76 4.83
C ARG A 391 -62.62 10.38 4.60
N GLU A 392 -63.19 10.11 3.42
CA GLU A 392 -63.84 8.82 3.14
C GLU A 392 -62.93 7.60 3.38
N THR A 393 -61.67 7.64 2.93
CA THR A 393 -60.74 6.51 3.00
C THR A 393 -59.46 6.76 3.81
N ILE A 394 -59.16 8.02 4.11
CA ILE A 394 -57.91 8.46 4.76
C ILE A 394 -58.18 9.38 5.95
N ILE A 395 -57.26 9.41 6.90
CA ILE A 395 -57.23 10.35 8.03
C ILE A 395 -55.99 11.21 7.88
N ARG A 396 -56.15 12.54 7.91
CA ARG A 396 -55.04 13.48 7.83
C ARG A 396 -54.87 14.24 9.13
N ILE A 397 -53.66 14.23 9.68
CA ILE A 397 -53.30 14.96 10.90
C ILE A 397 -52.43 16.14 10.49
N LYS A 398 -52.85 17.36 10.83
CA LYS A 398 -52.08 18.58 10.60
C LYS A 398 -51.52 19.07 11.92
N LEU A 399 -50.20 19.21 11.99
CA LEU A 399 -49.46 19.72 13.12
C LEU A 399 -49.02 21.16 12.87
N PHE A 400 -49.25 22.01 13.86
CA PHE A 400 -48.94 23.43 13.85
C PHE A 400 -47.90 23.75 14.91
N GLY A 401 -46.98 24.65 14.56
CA GLY A 401 -45.90 25.08 15.43
C GLY A 401 -44.74 25.63 14.62
N ASN A 402 -44.57 26.95 14.61
CA ASN A 402 -43.65 27.61 13.69
C ASN A 402 -42.18 27.16 13.83
N ILE A 403 -41.71 26.87 15.04
CA ILE A 403 -40.33 26.40 15.26
C ILE A 403 -40.19 24.90 15.00
N PHE A 404 -41.13 24.10 15.50
CA PHE A 404 -41.11 22.65 15.37
C PHE A 404 -41.24 22.21 13.90
N THR A 405 -42.15 22.84 13.14
CA THR A 405 -42.32 22.53 11.72
C THR A 405 -41.05 22.82 10.91
N LYS A 406 -40.36 23.92 11.21
CA LYS A 406 -39.05 24.25 10.61
C LYS A 406 -37.97 23.26 11.02
N LEU A 407 -37.94 22.84 12.29
CA LEU A 407 -37.03 21.83 12.79
C LEU A 407 -37.19 20.52 12.02
N ILE A 408 -38.41 19.96 11.95
CA ILE A 408 -38.67 18.69 11.25
C ILE A 408 -38.31 18.79 9.75
N LYS A 409 -38.64 19.91 9.09
CA LYS A 409 -38.19 20.16 7.71
C LYS A 409 -36.68 20.10 7.56
N ASN A 410 -35.92 20.71 8.48
CA ASN A 410 -34.46 20.74 8.40
C ASN A 410 -33.84 19.37 8.73
N LEU A 411 -34.45 18.63 9.65
CA LEU A 411 -34.04 17.28 10.05
C LEU A 411 -34.31 16.23 8.97
N CYS A 412 -35.54 16.16 8.47
CA CYS A 412 -36.03 15.08 7.60
C CYS A 412 -36.19 15.47 6.13
N GLY A 413 -36.13 16.76 5.79
CA GLY A 413 -36.36 17.27 4.44
C GLY A 413 -37.83 17.54 4.11
N LYS A 414 -38.08 18.01 2.88
CA LYS A 414 -39.44 18.28 2.33
C LYS A 414 -39.63 17.67 0.94
N GLY A 415 -40.81 17.14 0.69
CA GLY A 415 -41.17 16.48 -0.56
C GLY A 415 -40.45 15.14 -0.75
N ALA A 416 -41.10 14.20 -1.43
CA ALA A 416 -40.68 12.80 -1.46
C ALA A 416 -39.22 12.59 -1.95
N LYS A 417 -38.73 13.39 -2.91
CA LYS A 417 -37.37 13.26 -3.47
C LYS A 417 -36.25 13.75 -2.54
N ASN A 418 -36.54 14.64 -1.60
CA ASN A 418 -35.54 15.24 -0.70
C ASN A 418 -35.68 14.77 0.76
N LYS A 419 -36.57 13.81 1.03
CA LYS A 419 -36.62 13.16 2.34
C LYS A 419 -35.29 12.48 2.65
N LYS A 420 -34.89 12.51 3.92
CA LYS A 420 -33.62 11.96 4.43
C LYS A 420 -33.79 11.53 5.89
N ILE A 421 -32.90 10.65 6.36
CA ILE A 421 -32.79 10.27 7.77
C ILE A 421 -32.04 11.38 8.52
N PRO A 422 -32.55 11.86 9.68
CA PRO A 422 -31.81 12.79 10.53
C PRO A 422 -30.47 12.19 10.97
N GLU A 423 -29.42 12.98 10.98
CA GLU A 423 -28.05 12.48 11.15
C GLU A 423 -27.83 11.83 12.53
N PHE A 424 -28.60 12.26 13.53
CA PHE A 424 -28.44 11.84 14.92
C PHE A 424 -29.00 10.44 15.13
N ILE A 425 -29.89 9.97 14.25
CA ILE A 425 -30.40 8.59 14.28
C ILE A 425 -29.23 7.60 14.15
N PHE A 426 -28.21 7.91 13.35
CA PHE A 426 -27.00 7.06 13.26
C PHE A 426 -26.20 7.03 14.58
N ARG A 427 -26.47 7.95 15.52
CA ARG A 427 -25.81 8.07 16.83
C ARG A 427 -26.70 7.66 18.01
N THR A 428 -27.91 7.16 17.78
CA THR A 428 -28.74 6.62 18.89
C THR A 428 -28.33 5.19 19.21
N ASN A 429 -28.83 4.61 20.31
CA ASN A 429 -28.69 3.17 20.56
C ASN A 429 -29.41 2.32 19.48
N GLN A 430 -29.19 1.00 19.57
CA GLN A 430 -29.78 0.02 18.66
C GLN A 430 -31.31 0.03 18.69
N GLU A 431 -31.90 0.19 19.88
CA GLU A 431 -33.34 0.19 20.06
C GLU A 431 -34.02 1.36 19.34
N LEU A 432 -33.56 2.60 19.55
CA LEU A 432 -34.13 3.78 18.90
C LEU A 432 -33.92 3.75 17.39
N ARG A 433 -32.77 3.26 16.90
CA ARG A 433 -32.57 3.04 15.46
C ARG A 433 -33.59 2.06 14.89
N GLN A 434 -33.92 1.01 15.64
CA GLN A 434 -34.92 0.03 15.22
C GLN A 434 -36.32 0.63 15.26
N THR A 435 -36.67 1.41 16.29
CA THR A 435 -37.93 2.16 16.38
C THR A 435 -38.14 3.08 15.17
N PHE A 436 -37.08 3.78 14.73
CA PHE A 436 -37.14 4.61 13.53
C PHE A 436 -37.42 3.78 12.26
N LEU A 437 -36.72 2.66 12.09
CA LEU A 437 -36.90 1.75 10.96
C LEU A 437 -38.30 1.15 10.95
N ASP A 438 -38.79 0.67 12.10
CA ASP A 438 -40.11 0.07 12.23
C ASP A 438 -41.19 1.09 11.84
N ALA A 439 -41.13 2.32 12.35
CA ALA A 439 -42.07 3.38 11.98
C ALA A 439 -42.01 3.75 10.49
N LEU A 440 -40.80 3.80 9.90
CA LEU A 440 -40.62 4.06 8.48
C LEU A 440 -41.28 2.97 7.61
N TYR A 441 -41.15 1.70 8.00
CA TYR A 441 -41.77 0.58 7.30
C TYR A 441 -43.25 0.38 7.64
N GLN A 442 -43.73 0.88 8.78
CA GLN A 442 -45.16 0.87 9.12
C GLN A 442 -45.94 1.87 8.25
N GLY A 443 -45.35 3.00 7.90
CA GLY A 443 -45.98 3.96 6.96
C GLY A 443 -45.84 3.51 5.51
N ASP A 444 -44.62 3.51 4.97
CA ASP A 444 -44.38 3.31 3.51
C ASP A 444 -44.06 1.84 3.15
N GLY A 445 -44.01 0.94 4.12
CA GLY A 445 -43.57 -0.43 3.94
C GLY A 445 -44.71 -1.40 3.64
N HIS A 446 -44.44 -2.39 2.81
CA HIS A 446 -45.37 -3.44 2.44
C HIS A 446 -44.76 -4.80 2.78
N ASN A 447 -45.43 -5.57 3.63
CA ASN A 447 -45.05 -6.95 3.92
C ASN A 447 -45.75 -7.90 2.95
N THR A 448 -45.00 -8.43 1.99
CA THR A 448 -45.52 -9.45 1.08
C THR A 448 -45.50 -10.83 1.76
N LYS A 449 -46.62 -11.20 2.41
CA LYS A 449 -46.78 -12.46 3.16
C LYS A 449 -46.32 -13.71 2.39
N ASN A 450 -46.56 -13.75 1.07
CA ASN A 450 -46.19 -14.90 0.22
C ASN A 450 -44.70 -14.98 -0.15
N ARG A 451 -43.90 -13.93 0.11
CA ARG A 451 -42.48 -13.85 -0.32
C ARG A 451 -41.48 -13.68 0.82
N ASN A 452 -41.91 -13.66 2.09
CA ASN A 452 -41.07 -13.41 3.27
C ASN A 452 -40.14 -12.20 3.06
N GLN A 453 -40.73 -11.11 2.58
CA GLN A 453 -40.01 -9.92 2.15
C GLN A 453 -40.73 -8.68 2.69
N LEU A 454 -39.97 -7.87 3.43
CA LEU A 454 -40.35 -6.55 3.89
C LEU A 454 -39.78 -5.50 2.93
N MET A 455 -40.65 -4.72 2.29
CA MET A 455 -40.29 -3.82 1.18
C MET A 455 -40.69 -2.38 1.48
N LEU A 456 -39.74 -1.44 1.40
CA LEU A 456 -39.94 0.01 1.48
C LEU A 456 -39.71 0.64 0.11
N THR A 457 -40.59 1.51 -0.37
CA THR A 457 -40.39 2.23 -1.65
C THR A 457 -40.22 3.72 -1.42
N THR A 458 -39.19 4.33 -1.98
CA THR A 458 -38.96 5.78 -1.90
C THR A 458 -38.50 6.39 -3.21
N SER A 459 -38.82 7.66 -3.46
CA SER A 459 -38.28 8.41 -4.60
C SER A 459 -36.96 9.13 -4.29
N SER A 460 -36.53 9.16 -3.02
CA SER A 460 -35.26 9.77 -2.60
C SER A 460 -34.13 8.75 -2.65
N LYS A 461 -33.16 8.95 -3.56
CA LYS A 461 -31.92 8.13 -3.62
C LYS A 461 -31.13 8.23 -2.31
N LYS A 462 -31.14 9.41 -1.68
CA LYS A 462 -30.44 9.68 -0.42
C LYS A 462 -31.05 8.87 0.72
N LEU A 463 -32.37 8.95 0.90
CA LEU A 463 -33.10 8.17 1.91
C LEU A 463 -32.88 6.67 1.69
N ALA A 464 -32.98 6.20 0.43
CA ALA A 464 -32.74 4.79 0.11
C ALA A 464 -31.35 4.32 0.57
N ASN A 465 -30.30 5.11 0.31
CA ASN A 465 -28.94 4.80 0.74
C ASN A 465 -28.78 4.86 2.27
N GLU A 466 -29.32 5.90 2.91
CA GLU A 466 -29.30 6.07 4.36
C GLU A 466 -30.00 4.91 5.08
N THR A 467 -31.14 4.43 4.56
CA THR A 467 -31.84 3.25 5.08
C THR A 467 -30.99 1.98 4.96
N LEU A 468 -30.24 1.79 3.87
CA LEU A 468 -29.31 0.65 3.74
C LEU A 468 -28.21 0.69 4.82
N TYR A 469 -27.59 1.86 5.03
CA TYR A 469 -26.57 2.02 6.06
C TYR A 469 -27.14 1.86 7.48
N LEU A 470 -28.37 2.33 7.72
CA LEU A 470 -29.03 2.18 9.01
C LEU A 470 -29.34 0.70 9.31
N TRP A 471 -29.79 -0.07 8.30
CA TRP A 471 -29.92 -1.53 8.41
C TRP A 471 -28.57 -2.21 8.63
N LEU A 472 -27.48 -1.75 7.99
CA LEU A 472 -26.13 -2.27 8.26
C LEU A 472 -25.68 -2.01 9.71
N MET A 473 -26.06 -0.88 10.31
CA MET A 473 -25.81 -0.64 11.75
C MET A 473 -26.64 -1.55 12.66
N GLN A 474 -27.75 -2.09 12.16
CA GLN A 474 -28.51 -3.16 12.80
C GLN A 474 -27.95 -4.55 12.52
N GLY A 475 -26.92 -4.67 11.68
CA GLY A 475 -26.38 -5.95 11.23
C GLY A 475 -27.27 -6.67 10.22
N VAL A 476 -28.06 -5.93 9.44
CA VAL A 476 -28.95 -6.46 8.39
C VAL A 476 -28.46 -6.00 7.04
N LEU A 477 -28.26 -6.96 6.14
CA LEU A 477 -27.83 -6.69 4.78
C LEU A 477 -29.04 -6.55 3.86
N ALA A 478 -29.66 -5.38 3.86
CA ALA A 478 -30.78 -5.08 2.96
C ALA A 478 -30.33 -5.00 1.48
N SER A 479 -31.28 -5.17 0.56
CA SER A 479 -31.04 -4.97 -0.89
C SER A 479 -31.77 -3.73 -1.41
N ILE A 480 -31.30 -3.15 -2.50
CA ILE A 480 -31.97 -2.04 -3.19
C ILE A 480 -32.35 -2.47 -4.61
N GLN A 481 -33.50 -2.02 -5.11
CA GLN A 481 -33.94 -2.26 -6.48
C GLN A 481 -34.48 -0.95 -7.07
N PRO A 482 -33.88 -0.42 -8.16
CA PRO A 482 -34.46 0.71 -8.87
C PRO A 482 -35.74 0.27 -9.59
N ARG A 483 -36.81 1.05 -9.46
CA ARG A 483 -38.08 0.89 -10.18
C ARG A 483 -38.34 2.12 -11.05
N ILE A 484 -38.87 1.89 -12.24
CA ILE A 484 -39.36 2.95 -13.11
C ILE A 484 -40.88 2.90 -13.04
N ASN A 485 -41.49 3.91 -12.44
CA ASN A 485 -42.93 4.03 -12.41
C ASN A 485 -43.37 4.78 -13.67
N LYS A 486 -44.09 4.09 -14.56
CA LYS A 486 -44.85 4.70 -15.65
C LYS A 486 -46.24 5.03 -15.09
N GLY A 487 -46.47 6.28 -14.70
CA GLY A 487 -47.81 6.73 -14.37
C GLY A 487 -48.64 6.94 -15.63
N LEU A 488 -49.97 6.82 -15.53
CA LEU A 488 -50.91 7.24 -16.57
C LEU A 488 -50.63 8.71 -16.94
N GLY A 489 -50.02 8.93 -18.12
CA GLY A 489 -49.72 10.27 -18.67
C GLY A 489 -48.53 11.04 -18.08
N LYS A 490 -47.70 10.46 -17.19
CA LYS A 490 -46.55 11.17 -16.58
C LYS A 490 -45.20 10.61 -17.05
N PHE A 491 -44.22 11.50 -17.24
CA PHE A 491 -42.83 11.12 -17.53
C PHE A 491 -42.32 10.06 -16.54
N PRO A 492 -41.57 9.05 -17.02
CA PRO A 492 -41.10 7.96 -16.18
C PRO A 492 -40.32 8.48 -14.96
N SER A 493 -40.78 8.13 -13.77
CA SER A 493 -40.15 8.55 -12.51
C SER A 493 -39.36 7.39 -11.90
N LYS A 494 -38.14 7.65 -11.43
CA LYS A 494 -37.29 6.65 -10.76
C LYS A 494 -37.65 6.58 -9.27
N ALA A 495 -37.92 5.38 -8.79
CA ALA A 495 -38.09 5.05 -7.39
C ALA A 495 -37.09 3.96 -6.97
N TYR A 496 -36.89 3.78 -5.68
CA TYR A 496 -35.96 2.83 -5.08
C TYR A 496 -36.72 1.98 -4.07
N SER A 497 -36.68 0.67 -4.26
CA SER A 497 -37.30 -0.33 -3.39
C SER A 497 -36.21 -0.96 -2.53
N ILE A 498 -36.29 -0.80 -1.21
CA ILE A 498 -35.37 -1.39 -0.23
C ILE A 498 -36.04 -2.62 0.36
N ASN A 499 -35.38 -3.78 0.25
CA ASN A 499 -35.95 -5.05 0.65
C ASN A 499 -35.10 -5.75 1.72
N VAL A 500 -35.78 -6.20 2.77
CA VAL A 500 -35.26 -7.08 3.83
C VAL A 500 -35.96 -8.44 3.71
N TYR A 501 -35.24 -9.54 3.92
CA TYR A 501 -35.73 -10.89 3.61
C TYR A 501 -35.57 -11.85 4.79
N GLY A 502 -36.50 -12.80 4.91
CA GLY A 502 -36.40 -13.94 5.82
C GLY A 502 -36.19 -13.54 7.29
N LYS A 503 -35.31 -14.26 7.99
CA LYS A 503 -35.03 -14.04 9.43
C LYS A 503 -34.54 -12.65 9.79
N ASP A 504 -33.99 -11.88 8.84
CA ASP A 504 -33.56 -10.50 9.13
C ASP A 504 -34.75 -9.58 9.45
N ILE A 505 -35.97 -9.96 9.05
CA ILE A 505 -37.22 -9.25 9.40
C ILE A 505 -37.49 -9.33 10.92
N GLU A 506 -37.10 -10.42 11.59
CA GLU A 506 -37.31 -10.63 13.03
C GLU A 506 -36.53 -9.66 13.93
N LYS A 507 -35.63 -8.84 13.36
CA LYS A 507 -35.03 -7.72 14.10
C LYS A 507 -36.02 -6.60 14.37
N SER A 508 -37.09 -6.53 13.58
CA SER A 508 -38.22 -5.67 13.88
C SER A 508 -39.04 -6.27 15.02
N LYS A 509 -39.53 -5.41 15.92
CA LYS A 509 -40.50 -5.82 16.94
C LYS A 509 -41.94 -5.80 16.42
N GLU A 510 -42.15 -5.19 15.25
CA GLU A 510 -43.49 -4.94 14.67
C GLU A 510 -43.80 -5.90 13.51
N PHE A 511 -42.77 -6.48 12.88
CA PHE A 511 -42.92 -7.38 11.74
C PHE A 511 -42.36 -8.78 12.04
N SER A 512 -43.10 -9.81 11.64
CA SER A 512 -42.69 -11.21 11.71
C SER A 512 -42.75 -11.87 10.32
N CYS A 513 -42.06 -13.01 10.16
CA CYS A 513 -42.09 -13.80 8.93
C CYS A 513 -42.50 -15.26 9.21
N ASN A 514 -43.26 -15.86 8.29
CA ASN A 514 -43.57 -17.29 8.34
C ASN A 514 -42.45 -18.06 7.63
N ILE A 515 -41.51 -18.65 8.38
CA ILE A 515 -40.33 -19.30 7.81
C ILE A 515 -40.74 -20.57 7.06
N ASN A 516 -40.85 -20.49 5.72
CA ASN A 516 -40.77 -21.68 4.87
C ASN A 516 -39.28 -21.99 4.57
N PRO A 517 -38.80 -23.24 4.71
CA PRO A 517 -37.39 -23.63 4.57
C PRO A 517 -36.73 -23.30 3.21
N GLY A 518 -37.52 -22.96 2.19
CA GLY A 518 -37.04 -22.58 0.85
C GLY A 518 -37.04 -21.08 0.52
N SER A 519 -37.34 -20.19 1.49
CA SER A 519 -37.46 -18.76 1.20
C SER A 519 -36.10 -18.11 0.90
N LYS A 520 -36.01 -17.40 -0.24
CA LYS A 520 -34.80 -16.78 -0.82
C LYS A 520 -34.04 -15.93 0.22
N ARG A 521 -33.02 -16.50 0.87
CA ARG A 521 -31.98 -15.69 1.50
C ARG A 521 -31.26 -14.91 0.41
N ILE A 522 -30.93 -13.64 0.67
CA ILE A 522 -29.90 -12.95 -0.13
C ILE A 522 -28.69 -13.88 -0.12
N VAL A 523 -28.16 -14.21 -1.30
CA VAL A 523 -26.97 -15.06 -1.46
C VAL A 523 -25.77 -14.27 -0.94
N GLN A 524 -25.65 -14.20 0.38
CA GLN A 524 -24.55 -13.61 1.10
C GLN A 524 -23.78 -14.74 1.77
N GLN A 525 -22.47 -14.76 1.54
CA GLN A 525 -21.58 -15.65 2.27
C GLN A 525 -20.98 -14.83 3.40
N LEU A 526 -21.48 -15.01 4.62
CA LEU A 526 -20.87 -14.45 5.81
C LEU A 526 -19.48 -15.08 5.95
N ILE A 527 -18.44 -14.27 6.03
CA ILE A 527 -17.07 -14.77 6.18
C ILE A 527 -16.66 -14.73 7.66
N HIS A 528 -16.87 -13.55 8.27
CA HIS A 528 -16.47 -13.19 9.62
C HIS A 528 -17.56 -12.33 10.26
N LYS A 529 -17.40 -12.02 11.55
CA LYS A 529 -18.42 -11.35 12.38
C LYS A 529 -19.10 -10.16 11.70
N ASP A 530 -18.31 -9.22 11.16
CA ASP A 530 -18.83 -7.99 10.56
C ASP A 530 -18.62 -7.91 9.02
N LEU A 531 -18.29 -9.02 8.37
CA LEU A 531 -17.95 -9.07 6.94
C LEU A 531 -18.76 -10.09 6.14
N SER A 532 -19.23 -9.68 4.97
CA SER A 532 -19.96 -10.52 4.02
C SER A 532 -19.43 -10.35 2.59
N LEU A 533 -19.65 -11.38 1.77
CA LEU A 533 -19.40 -11.33 0.33
C LEU A 533 -20.69 -11.20 -0.45
N LEU A 534 -20.65 -10.34 -1.46
CA LEU A 534 -21.68 -10.23 -2.47
C LEU A 534 -21.08 -10.39 -3.86
N GLN A 535 -21.81 -11.11 -4.71
CA GLN A 535 -21.40 -11.35 -6.08
C GLN A 535 -21.53 -10.08 -6.94
N VAL A 536 -20.57 -9.83 -7.81
CA VAL A 536 -20.59 -8.80 -8.85
C VAL A 536 -21.60 -9.23 -9.91
N LYS A 537 -22.65 -8.42 -10.06
CA LYS A 537 -23.74 -8.64 -11.00
C LYS A 537 -23.48 -7.99 -12.35
N GLU A 538 -22.86 -6.82 -12.37
CA GLU A 538 -22.70 -6.00 -13.58
C GLU A 538 -21.46 -5.09 -13.40
N ILE A 539 -20.69 -4.93 -14.48
CA ILE A 539 -19.52 -4.04 -14.54
C ILE A 539 -19.70 -3.17 -15.78
N GLU A 540 -19.68 -1.85 -15.59
CA GLU A 540 -19.83 -0.86 -16.67
C GLU A 540 -18.59 0.04 -16.70
N ILE A 541 -17.96 0.16 -17.88
CA ILE A 541 -16.82 1.06 -18.09
C ILE A 541 -17.34 2.41 -18.59
N ILE A 542 -17.23 3.44 -17.75
CA ILE A 542 -17.66 4.80 -18.07
C ILE A 542 -16.49 5.54 -18.71
N LYS A 543 -16.60 5.79 -20.02
CA LYS A 543 -15.59 6.52 -20.82
C LYS A 543 -15.68 8.05 -20.69
N LYS A 544 -16.79 8.59 -20.20
CA LYS A 544 -16.91 10.02 -19.86
C LYS A 544 -16.06 10.30 -18.63
N GLY A 545 -14.96 11.04 -18.82
CA GLY A 545 -14.02 11.37 -17.76
C GLY A 545 -14.66 12.21 -16.66
N TYR A 546 -14.41 11.85 -15.40
CA TYR A 546 -14.55 12.78 -14.29
C TYR A 546 -13.31 13.67 -14.29
N GLU A 547 -13.49 14.96 -14.03
CA GLU A 547 -12.35 15.86 -13.98
C GLU A 547 -11.42 15.48 -12.82
N HIS A 548 -11.99 15.18 -11.65
CA HIS A 548 -11.27 14.87 -10.43
C HIS A 548 -11.73 13.55 -9.81
N VAL A 549 -10.79 12.85 -9.19
CA VAL A 549 -10.98 11.63 -8.39
C VAL A 549 -10.42 11.84 -6.99
N TYR A 550 -10.95 11.08 -6.04
CA TYR A 550 -10.82 11.36 -4.60
C TYR A 550 -10.46 10.09 -3.83
N ASP A 551 -9.66 10.22 -2.76
CA ASP A 551 -9.31 9.09 -1.90
C ASP A 551 -9.05 9.52 -0.44
N LEU A 552 -8.98 8.55 0.47
CA LEU A 552 -8.76 8.76 1.90
C LEU A 552 -7.65 7.85 2.43
N SER A 553 -6.67 8.41 3.15
CA SER A 553 -5.66 7.61 3.87
C SER A 553 -6.12 7.33 5.30
N VAL A 554 -6.11 6.05 5.68
CA VAL A 554 -6.55 5.52 6.96
C VAL A 554 -5.43 4.61 7.47
N PRO A 555 -4.57 5.11 8.37
CA PRO A 555 -3.45 4.34 8.89
C PRO A 555 -3.89 3.04 9.55
N TYR A 556 -2.99 2.06 9.58
CA TYR A 556 -3.16 0.70 10.14
C TYR A 556 -4.13 -0.21 9.38
N CYS A 557 -5.36 0.24 9.13
CA CYS A 557 -6.39 -0.60 8.53
C CYS A 557 -6.32 -0.59 6.98
N GLU A 558 -5.86 0.51 6.39
CA GLU A 558 -5.71 0.66 4.94
C GLU A 558 -7.00 0.45 4.12
N ASN A 559 -8.15 0.76 4.72
CA ASN A 559 -9.45 0.61 4.05
C ASN A 559 -10.49 1.57 4.62
N PHE A 560 -11.59 1.74 3.90
CA PHE A 560 -12.80 2.44 4.34
C PHE A 560 -14.05 1.91 3.62
N VAL A 561 -15.24 2.34 4.05
CA VAL A 561 -16.51 1.98 3.41
C VAL A 561 -16.98 3.12 2.51
N GLY A 562 -17.21 2.82 1.22
CA GLY A 562 -17.71 3.77 0.23
C GLY A 562 -18.78 3.16 -0.67
N GLY A 563 -19.51 4.01 -1.38
CA GLY A 563 -20.49 3.60 -2.38
C GLY A 563 -21.91 3.39 -1.86
N LEU A 564 -22.84 3.19 -2.79
CA LEU A 564 -24.26 2.97 -2.53
C LEU A 564 -24.47 1.64 -1.79
N GLY A 565 -24.95 1.72 -0.55
CA GLY A 565 -25.19 0.58 0.33
C GLY A 565 -23.93 -0.03 0.96
N GLY A 566 -22.78 0.63 0.85
CA GLY A 566 -21.53 0.30 1.53
C GLY A 566 -20.76 -0.87 0.92
N ILE A 567 -19.58 -0.56 0.37
CA ILE A 567 -18.60 -1.51 -0.17
C ILE A 567 -17.23 -1.20 0.43
N SER A 568 -16.47 -2.24 0.78
CA SER A 568 -15.12 -2.08 1.35
C SER A 568 -14.12 -1.69 0.27
N CYS A 569 -13.49 -0.53 0.43
CA CYS A 569 -12.53 0.05 -0.50
C CYS A 569 -11.13 0.08 0.12
N HIS A 570 -10.10 -0.28 -0.63
CA HIS A 570 -8.72 -0.13 -0.18
C HIS A 570 -8.30 1.34 -0.34
N ASN A 571 -7.40 1.82 0.52
CA ASN A 571 -6.86 3.17 0.38
C ASN A 571 -5.52 3.23 -0.36
N THR A 572 -5.12 4.40 -0.81
CA THR A 572 -3.78 4.58 -1.35
C THR A 572 -2.69 4.25 -0.31
N ARG A 573 -1.92 3.18 -0.55
CA ARG A 573 -0.72 2.80 0.21
C ARG A 573 0.43 3.73 -0.15
N GLY A 574 0.85 4.58 0.78
CA GLY A 574 2.21 5.09 0.79
C GLY A 574 3.14 3.99 1.29
N GLN A 575 3.85 3.30 0.40
CA GLN A 575 5.01 2.51 0.83
C GLN A 575 6.03 3.50 1.40
N GLN A 576 6.48 3.28 2.64
CA GLN A 576 7.27 4.23 3.43
C GLN A 576 8.54 4.67 2.70
N GLY A 577 8.53 5.86 2.09
CA GLY A 577 9.73 6.52 1.58
C GLY A 577 10.36 7.34 2.69
N ILE A 578 11.14 6.64 3.52
CA ILE A 578 11.94 7.28 4.56
C ILE A 578 13.37 7.52 4.03
N GLY A 579 13.87 6.69 3.11
CA GLY A 579 15.28 6.63 2.71
C GLY A 579 15.91 7.96 2.33
N ILE A 580 15.60 8.49 1.15
CA ILE A 580 16.25 9.70 0.64
C ILE A 580 15.84 10.97 1.42
N SER A 581 14.59 11.05 1.88
CA SER A 581 14.11 12.16 2.74
C SER A 581 14.82 12.21 4.09
N ALA A 582 15.22 11.05 4.65
CA ALA A 582 16.03 10.97 5.86
C ALA A 582 17.44 11.53 5.65
N ALA A 583 18.05 11.28 4.48
CA ALA A 583 19.34 11.87 4.13
C ALA A 583 19.25 13.40 4.00
N VAL A 584 18.19 13.91 3.36
CA VAL A 584 17.93 15.36 3.26
C VAL A 584 17.72 15.97 4.65
N LEU A 585 16.91 15.33 5.50
CA LEU A 585 16.69 15.80 6.87
C LEU A 585 17.99 15.80 7.68
N TYR A 586 18.80 14.74 7.56
CA TYR A 586 20.09 14.64 8.24
C TYR A 586 21.04 15.77 7.82
N GLY A 587 21.18 16.01 6.52
CA GLY A 587 21.98 17.10 5.98
C GLY A 587 21.50 18.47 6.47
N GLN A 588 20.19 18.70 6.48
CA GLN A 588 19.59 19.92 7.00
C GLN A 588 19.84 20.11 8.50
N LEU A 589 19.68 19.05 9.32
CA LEU A 589 19.85 19.15 10.77
C LEU A 589 21.32 19.36 11.17
N THR A 590 22.26 18.87 10.37
CA THR A 590 23.70 18.99 10.65
C THR A 590 24.30 20.28 10.08
N THR A 591 23.98 20.66 8.84
CA THR A 591 24.62 21.80 8.16
C THR A 591 23.71 23.02 8.01
N GLY A 592 22.39 22.85 8.17
CA GLY A 592 21.40 23.90 7.92
C GLY A 592 21.21 24.25 6.44
N LYS A 593 21.91 23.58 5.52
CA LYS A 593 21.86 23.84 4.08
C LYS A 593 20.71 23.07 3.41
N PRO A 594 20.12 23.63 2.32
CA PRO A 594 19.13 22.92 1.52
C PRO A 594 19.77 21.81 0.67
N ALA A 595 19.00 20.77 0.33
CA ALA A 595 19.38 19.83 -0.71
C ALA A 595 19.15 20.44 -2.09
N ARG A 596 20.09 20.23 -3.03
CA ARG A 596 19.99 20.74 -4.41
C ARG A 596 19.65 19.62 -5.36
N ILE A 597 18.64 19.81 -6.21
CA ILE A 597 18.12 18.75 -7.06
C ILE A 597 17.92 19.27 -8.47
N ILE A 598 18.52 18.60 -9.46
CA ILE A 598 18.25 18.85 -10.88
C ILE A 598 17.54 17.63 -11.42
N SER A 599 16.41 17.79 -12.08
CA SER A 599 15.76 16.66 -12.76
C SER A 599 15.24 17.03 -14.14
N LYS A 600 15.42 16.11 -15.08
CA LYS A 600 14.97 16.23 -16.48
C LYS A 600 14.32 14.93 -16.91
N ILE A 601 13.11 15.05 -17.47
CA ILE A 601 12.24 13.91 -17.80
C ILE A 601 12.35 13.44 -19.26
N GLY A 602 13.15 14.12 -20.08
CA GLY A 602 13.30 13.79 -21.50
C GLY A 602 13.96 14.89 -22.32
N LYS A 603 14.48 14.50 -23.50
CA LYS A 603 15.33 15.32 -24.36
C LYS A 603 14.76 16.71 -24.68
N ASN A 604 13.47 16.77 -24.99
CA ASN A 604 12.76 18.00 -25.38
C ASN A 604 12.05 18.69 -24.21
N LYS A 605 12.46 18.41 -22.97
CA LYS A 605 11.88 19.01 -21.76
C LYS A 605 12.96 19.77 -20.99
N PRO A 606 12.62 20.91 -20.34
CA PRO A 606 13.57 21.65 -19.53
C PRO A 606 14.02 20.81 -18.32
N ALA A 607 15.25 21.04 -17.86
CA ALA A 607 15.71 20.52 -16.58
C ALA A 607 15.31 21.49 -15.47
N HIS A 608 14.73 20.98 -14.39
CA HIS A 608 14.28 21.79 -13.25
C HIS A 608 15.29 21.68 -12.10
N TYR A 609 15.79 22.82 -11.63
CA TYR A 609 16.66 22.96 -10.47
C TYR A 609 15.86 23.41 -9.24
N TYR A 610 16.06 22.71 -8.13
CA TYR A 610 15.42 22.93 -6.85
C TYR A 610 16.42 23.07 -5.71
N GLU A 611 16.13 23.98 -4.77
CA GLU A 611 16.73 23.99 -3.44
C GLU A 611 15.63 23.73 -2.41
N LEU A 612 15.76 22.64 -1.65
CA LEU A 612 14.70 22.14 -0.77
C LEU A 612 15.16 22.01 0.68
N LYS A 613 14.26 22.35 1.61
CA LYS A 613 14.31 22.03 3.04
C LYS A 613 13.03 21.31 3.47
N ILE A 614 13.10 20.62 4.60
CA ILE A 614 11.98 19.97 5.27
C ILE A 614 11.56 20.86 6.43
N ASP A 615 10.30 21.30 6.44
CA ASP A 615 9.69 21.85 7.65
C ASP A 615 9.47 20.71 8.65
N THR A 616 10.31 20.66 9.69
CA THR A 616 10.29 19.57 10.68
C THR A 616 9.07 19.59 11.59
N LYS A 617 8.33 20.72 11.65
CA LYS A 617 7.10 20.84 12.44
C LYS A 617 5.91 20.24 11.70
N ASN A 618 5.77 20.56 10.41
CA ASN A 618 4.61 20.19 9.59
C ASN A 618 4.87 18.99 8.66
N ASN A 619 6.11 18.52 8.56
CA ASN A 619 6.52 17.50 7.57
C ASN A 619 6.17 17.92 6.13
N GLU A 620 6.39 19.19 5.80
CA GLU A 620 6.10 19.74 4.47
C GLU A 620 7.39 20.23 3.80
N PRO A 621 7.47 20.15 2.47
CA PRO A 621 8.64 20.63 1.75
C PRO A 621 8.64 22.16 1.66
N GLU A 622 9.75 22.76 2.08
CA GLU A 622 10.05 24.18 1.94
C GLU A 622 10.93 24.37 0.69
N ILE A 623 10.39 25.00 -0.35
CA ILE A 623 11.09 25.26 -1.62
C ILE A 623 11.72 26.65 -1.54
N LEU A 624 13.06 26.71 -1.55
CA LEU A 624 13.80 27.98 -1.54
C LEU A 624 14.03 28.51 -2.95
N VAL A 625 14.31 27.62 -3.92
CA VAL A 625 14.57 27.96 -5.32
C VAL A 625 13.86 26.96 -6.22
N ASP A 626 13.21 27.45 -7.29
CA ASP A 626 12.65 26.67 -8.42
C ASP A 626 12.98 27.44 -9.70
N LYS A 627 13.88 26.90 -10.52
CA LYS A 627 14.25 27.50 -11.82
C LYS A 627 14.57 26.44 -12.86
N GLU A 628 14.53 26.82 -14.13
CA GLU A 628 14.96 25.97 -15.24
C GLU A 628 16.45 26.20 -15.51
N VAL A 629 17.20 25.13 -15.73
CA VAL A 629 18.63 25.17 -16.03
C VAL A 629 18.94 24.36 -17.28
N PRO A 630 19.93 24.78 -18.10
CA PRO A 630 20.41 23.94 -19.19
C PRO A 630 21.10 22.70 -18.61
N TRP A 631 20.78 21.53 -19.17
CA TRP A 631 21.43 20.28 -18.80
C TRP A 631 21.54 19.37 -20.02
N ASP A 632 22.76 18.92 -20.31
CA ASP A 632 23.11 18.21 -21.55
C ASP A 632 22.58 16.78 -21.62
N GLN A 633 22.26 16.16 -20.47
CA GLN A 633 21.69 14.81 -20.46
C GLN A 633 20.27 14.81 -21.04
N ASP A 634 19.86 13.74 -21.73
CA ASP A 634 18.50 13.64 -22.28
C ASP A 634 17.46 13.50 -21.16
N HIS A 635 17.76 12.71 -20.13
CA HIS A 635 16.93 12.49 -18.95
C HIS A 635 17.82 12.08 -17.76
N GLY A 636 17.34 12.29 -16.54
CA GLY A 636 18.05 11.88 -15.32
C GLY A 636 17.71 12.72 -14.11
N ILE A 637 18.44 12.46 -13.03
CA ILE A 637 18.43 13.28 -11.82
C ILE A 637 19.85 13.50 -11.30
N ASN A 638 20.11 14.70 -10.77
CA ASN A 638 21.27 15.01 -9.94
C ASN A 638 20.78 15.45 -8.56
N VAL A 639 21.29 14.81 -7.51
CA VAL A 639 20.97 15.13 -6.11
C VAL A 639 22.25 15.51 -5.40
N GLU A 640 22.27 16.69 -4.79
CA GLU A 640 23.36 17.15 -3.95
C GLU A 640 22.89 17.39 -2.52
N ILE A 641 23.58 16.79 -1.55
CA ILE A 641 23.29 16.92 -0.13
C ILE A 641 24.59 17.25 0.61
N GLU A 642 24.58 18.36 1.36
CA GLU A 642 25.64 18.74 2.27
C GLU A 642 25.33 18.21 3.68
N MET A 643 26.28 17.52 4.31
CA MET A 643 26.09 16.97 5.65
C MET A 643 27.38 16.88 6.45
N GLU A 644 27.23 16.82 7.78
CA GLU A 644 28.33 16.46 8.67
C GLU A 644 28.56 14.94 8.65
N ALA A 645 29.76 14.53 8.26
CA ALA A 645 30.12 13.15 7.98
C ALA A 645 31.61 12.92 8.20
N ILE A 646 32.02 11.65 8.32
CA ILE A 646 33.42 11.27 8.38
C ILE A 646 33.70 10.29 7.25
N TYR A 647 34.58 10.67 6.33
CA TYR A 647 35.07 9.78 5.29
C TYR A 647 36.22 8.92 5.81
N GLN A 648 36.11 7.60 5.67
CA GLN A 648 37.17 6.68 6.03
C GLN A 648 37.27 5.55 5.01
N LYS A 649 38.49 5.31 4.53
CA LYS A 649 38.81 4.17 3.66
C LYS A 649 38.80 2.87 4.47
N GLY A 650 38.28 1.79 3.88
CA GLY A 650 38.27 0.45 4.49
C GLY A 650 37.08 -0.42 4.08
N ILE A 651 36.99 -1.61 4.68
CA ILE A 651 36.00 -2.66 4.33
C ILE A 651 34.54 -2.20 4.55
N ARG A 652 34.32 -1.24 5.46
CA ARG A 652 33.00 -0.63 5.75
C ARG A 652 32.87 0.80 5.22
N GLY A 653 33.77 1.17 4.30
CA GLY A 653 33.80 2.48 3.67
C GLY A 653 32.93 2.55 2.42
N VAL A 654 32.78 3.76 1.90
CA VAL A 654 32.00 4.04 0.70
C VAL A 654 32.62 3.40 -0.54
N ASP A 655 33.95 3.46 -0.67
CA ASP A 655 34.68 2.89 -1.80
C ASP A 655 34.34 1.41 -2.01
N GLU A 656 34.36 0.68 -0.90
CA GLU A 656 34.08 -0.74 -0.86
C GLU A 656 32.60 -1.03 -1.12
N TYR A 657 31.69 -0.16 -0.66
CA TYR A 657 30.26 -0.30 -0.96
C TYR A 657 29.99 -0.16 -2.45
N LEU A 658 30.54 0.88 -3.09
CA LEU A 658 30.36 1.12 -4.52
C LEU A 658 30.95 -0.02 -5.36
N LYS A 659 32.14 -0.51 -4.99
CA LYS A 659 32.73 -1.69 -5.61
C LYS A 659 31.82 -2.92 -5.50
N GLN A 660 31.29 -3.18 -4.30
CA GLN A 660 30.34 -4.27 -4.07
C GLN A 660 29.04 -4.11 -4.86
N THR A 661 28.53 -2.88 -5.01
CA THR A 661 27.32 -2.59 -5.78
C THR A 661 27.50 -2.87 -7.27
N VAL A 662 28.67 -2.56 -7.84
CA VAL A 662 29.00 -2.90 -9.25
C VAL A 662 29.08 -4.43 -9.42
N ILE A 663 29.73 -5.14 -8.48
CA ILE A 663 29.78 -6.61 -8.50
C ILE A 663 28.38 -7.24 -8.47
N ALA A 664 27.47 -6.66 -7.69
CA ALA A 664 26.09 -7.14 -7.58
C ALA A 664 25.20 -6.74 -8.76
N ASN A 665 25.57 -5.69 -9.50
CA ASN A 665 24.80 -5.15 -10.63
C ASN A 665 25.69 -5.03 -11.89
N PRO A 666 26.01 -6.16 -12.57
CA PRO A 666 26.93 -6.19 -13.70
C PRO A 666 26.55 -5.28 -14.88
N HIS A 667 25.29 -4.86 -14.97
CA HIS A 667 24.76 -4.03 -16.05
C HIS A 667 24.92 -2.52 -15.83
N ALA A 668 25.26 -2.12 -14.60
CA ALA A 668 25.47 -0.73 -14.23
C ALA A 668 26.88 -0.27 -14.62
N GLU A 669 26.98 0.98 -15.08
CA GLU A 669 28.23 1.71 -15.21
C GLU A 669 28.31 2.73 -14.08
N LEU A 670 29.43 2.78 -13.35
CA LEU A 670 29.58 3.66 -12.19
C LEU A 670 30.88 4.48 -12.27
N THR A 671 30.77 5.80 -12.16
CA THR A 671 31.92 6.70 -11.98
C THR A 671 31.93 7.21 -10.54
N TYR A 672 33.00 6.93 -9.80
CA TYR A 672 33.21 7.41 -8.44
C TYR A 672 34.34 8.45 -8.39
N ILE A 673 34.11 9.57 -7.70
CA ILE A 673 35.13 10.58 -7.40
C ILE A 673 35.16 10.75 -5.89
N ASP A 674 36.28 10.38 -5.28
CA ASP A 674 36.49 10.46 -3.84
C ASP A 674 36.81 11.91 -3.37
N PRO A 675 36.88 12.16 -2.05
CA PRO A 675 37.21 13.49 -1.51
C PRO A 675 38.59 14.02 -1.92
N GLU A 676 39.53 13.13 -2.29
CA GLU A 676 40.88 13.46 -2.77
C GLU A 676 40.90 13.73 -4.29
N ASN A 677 39.72 13.83 -4.93
CA ASN A 677 39.51 13.95 -6.38
C ASN A 677 40.08 12.79 -7.21
N LYS A 678 40.33 11.63 -6.60
CA LYS A 678 40.68 10.41 -7.33
C LYS A 678 39.44 9.88 -8.03
N ARG A 679 39.52 9.79 -9.36
CA ARG A 679 38.46 9.23 -10.19
C ARG A 679 38.66 7.73 -10.37
N VAL A 680 37.62 6.95 -10.05
CA VAL A 680 37.53 5.53 -10.35
C VAL A 680 36.35 5.33 -11.29
N HIS A 681 36.57 4.60 -12.38
CA HIS A 681 35.53 4.27 -13.35
C HIS A 681 35.35 2.76 -13.40
N TYR A 682 34.11 2.34 -13.20
CA TYR A 682 33.68 0.96 -13.23
C TYR A 682 32.83 0.75 -14.50
N PRO A 683 33.41 0.20 -15.58
CA PRO A 683 32.68 -0.07 -16.81
C PRO A 683 31.70 -1.23 -16.61
N ARG A 684 30.63 -1.26 -17.41
CA ARG A 684 29.66 -2.37 -17.33
C ARG A 684 30.30 -3.72 -17.62
N ALA A 685 29.91 -4.71 -16.82
CA ALA A 685 30.28 -6.10 -17.02
C ALA A 685 29.37 -6.81 -18.05
N SER A 686 28.10 -6.44 -18.11
CA SER A 686 27.06 -6.99 -18.99
C SER A 686 26.18 -5.89 -19.59
N GLU A 687 25.60 -6.13 -20.76
CA GLU A 687 24.56 -5.27 -21.36
C GLU A 687 23.14 -5.79 -21.13
N GLN A 688 23.01 -6.95 -20.48
CA GLN A 688 21.71 -7.55 -20.21
C GLN A 688 21.11 -6.99 -18.94
N LEU A 689 19.95 -6.35 -19.07
CA LEU A 689 19.14 -5.95 -17.92
C LEU A 689 18.57 -7.19 -17.22
N PRO A 690 18.43 -7.12 -15.90
CA PRO A 690 17.84 -8.21 -15.14
C PRO A 690 16.36 -8.43 -15.46
N VAL A 691 15.94 -9.70 -15.44
CA VAL A 691 14.54 -10.06 -15.66
C VAL A 691 13.68 -9.62 -14.49
N GLU A 692 12.59 -8.91 -14.77
CA GLU A 692 11.61 -8.51 -13.75
C GLU A 692 10.96 -9.74 -13.10
N PRO A 693 10.93 -9.82 -11.75
CA PRO A 693 10.35 -10.95 -11.04
C PRO A 693 8.81 -10.98 -11.19
N LYS A 694 8.25 -12.17 -11.40
CA LYS A 694 6.80 -12.41 -11.49
C LYS A 694 6.22 -12.83 -10.14
N GLU A 695 5.04 -12.32 -9.81
CA GLU A 695 4.30 -12.75 -8.61
C GLU A 695 3.90 -14.24 -8.71
N ILE A 696 4.02 -14.98 -7.61
CA ILE A 696 3.73 -16.42 -7.53
C ILE A 696 2.95 -16.80 -6.27
N LYS A 697 2.31 -17.97 -6.34
CA LYS A 697 1.63 -18.62 -5.20
C LYS A 697 2.64 -19.25 -4.23
N PRO A 698 2.25 -19.45 -2.96
CA PRO A 698 3.16 -20.01 -1.97
C PRO A 698 3.50 -21.49 -2.27
N HIS A 699 4.70 -21.89 -1.85
CA HIS A 699 5.15 -23.27 -1.98
C HIS A 699 4.83 -24.08 -0.72
N PRO A 700 4.44 -25.37 -0.83
CA PRO A 700 3.98 -26.16 0.32
C PRO A 700 5.02 -26.33 1.43
N HIS A 701 6.29 -26.55 1.06
CA HIS A 701 7.39 -26.80 2.00
C HIS A 701 7.79 -25.65 2.94
N GLY A 702 7.06 -24.53 2.96
CA GLY A 702 7.30 -23.52 3.98
C GLY A 702 6.06 -22.81 4.49
N ILE A 703 4.88 -23.31 4.18
CA ILE A 703 3.69 -22.83 4.89
C ILE A 703 3.70 -23.44 6.29
N GLU A 704 3.43 -22.65 7.33
CA GLU A 704 3.31 -23.19 8.71
C GLU A 704 1.98 -23.91 8.90
N LEU A 705 1.91 -24.89 9.82
CA LEU A 705 0.70 -25.68 10.05
C LEU A 705 -0.53 -24.80 10.30
N GLY A 706 -0.40 -23.71 11.06
CA GLY A 706 -1.51 -22.77 11.30
C GLY A 706 -2.03 -22.09 10.03
N ILE A 707 -1.12 -21.67 9.15
CA ILE A 707 -1.47 -21.09 7.85
C ILE A 707 -2.06 -22.17 6.93
N PHE A 708 -1.51 -23.40 6.94
CA PHE A 708 -2.02 -24.52 6.16
C PHE A 708 -3.46 -24.90 6.57
N ILE A 709 -3.73 -24.99 7.88
CA ILE A 709 -5.08 -25.22 8.42
C ILE A 709 -6.01 -24.05 8.05
N SER A 710 -5.53 -22.81 8.15
CA SER A 710 -6.28 -21.64 7.69
C SER A 710 -6.62 -21.76 6.20
N MET A 711 -5.68 -22.17 5.35
CA MET A 711 -5.90 -22.39 3.91
C MET A 711 -6.89 -23.54 3.64
N LEU A 712 -6.85 -24.63 4.39
CA LEU A 712 -7.78 -25.77 4.27
C LEU A 712 -9.23 -25.37 4.58
N LYS A 713 -9.45 -24.68 5.71
CA LYS A 713 -10.79 -24.22 6.13
C LYS A 713 -11.39 -23.23 5.15
N SER A 714 -10.50 -22.51 4.51
CA SER A 714 -10.87 -21.34 3.80
C SER A 714 -11.06 -21.69 2.31
N THR A 715 -10.31 -22.63 1.74
CA THR A 715 -10.32 -22.95 0.29
C THR A 715 -11.69 -23.08 -0.38
N SER A 716 -11.79 -22.59 -1.62
CA SER A 716 -12.93 -22.73 -2.52
C SER A 716 -12.95 -24.09 -3.24
N ALA A 717 -11.88 -24.88 -3.13
CA ALA A 717 -11.77 -26.18 -3.74
C ALA A 717 -12.70 -27.21 -3.07
N LYS A 718 -13.43 -27.98 -3.88
CA LYS A 718 -14.35 -29.03 -3.40
C LYS A 718 -13.66 -30.33 -3.00
N THR A 719 -12.43 -30.55 -3.46
CA THR A 719 -11.65 -31.77 -3.21
C THR A 719 -10.24 -31.40 -2.77
N LEU A 720 -9.61 -32.27 -1.98
CA LEU A 720 -8.20 -32.16 -1.58
C LEU A 720 -7.28 -32.00 -2.79
N THR A 721 -7.55 -32.73 -3.86
CA THR A 721 -6.82 -32.61 -5.12
C THR A 721 -6.90 -31.19 -5.69
N ALA A 722 -8.10 -30.63 -5.78
CA ALA A 722 -8.28 -29.28 -6.31
C ALA A 722 -7.67 -28.21 -5.39
N PHE A 723 -7.71 -28.40 -4.07
CA PHE A 723 -7.11 -27.47 -3.11
C PHE A 723 -5.60 -27.38 -3.29
N LEU A 724 -4.94 -28.53 -3.21
CA LEU A 724 -3.49 -28.62 -3.26
C LEU A 724 -2.94 -28.15 -4.61
N THR A 725 -3.61 -28.46 -5.73
CA THR A 725 -3.19 -27.99 -7.05
C THR A 725 -3.50 -26.52 -7.31
N LYS A 726 -4.58 -25.96 -6.74
CA LYS A 726 -4.96 -24.56 -6.99
C LYS A 726 -4.22 -23.56 -6.11
N GLU A 727 -4.03 -23.87 -4.83
CA GLU A 727 -3.51 -22.92 -3.84
C GLU A 727 -1.98 -22.91 -3.77
N PHE A 728 -1.34 -24.02 -4.16
CA PHE A 728 0.11 -24.17 -4.06
C PHE A 728 0.74 -24.35 -5.43
N ILE A 729 1.97 -23.87 -5.56
CA ILE A 729 2.77 -24.11 -6.76
C ILE A 729 3.35 -25.54 -6.75
N ARG A 730 3.57 -26.11 -7.93
CA ARG A 730 4.23 -27.42 -8.14
C ARG A 730 3.56 -28.66 -7.52
N LEU A 731 2.31 -28.56 -7.06
CA LEU A 731 1.49 -29.72 -6.70
C LEU A 731 0.64 -30.21 -7.88
N SER A 732 1.16 -31.18 -8.62
CA SER A 732 0.40 -31.86 -9.67
C SER A 732 -0.63 -32.84 -9.07
N SER A 733 -1.71 -33.13 -9.79
CA SER A 733 -2.71 -34.11 -9.34
C SER A 733 -2.09 -35.49 -9.07
N LYS A 734 -1.03 -35.88 -9.80
CA LYS A 734 -0.28 -37.13 -9.57
C LYS A 734 0.46 -37.11 -8.23
N THR A 735 1.09 -35.99 -7.90
CA THR A 735 1.78 -35.80 -6.60
C THR A 735 0.78 -35.82 -5.45
N VAL A 736 -0.36 -35.15 -5.62
CA VAL A 736 -1.40 -35.12 -4.59
C VAL A 736 -1.97 -36.52 -4.33
N LYS A 737 -2.22 -37.33 -5.36
CA LYS A 737 -2.64 -38.73 -5.18
C LYS A 737 -1.63 -39.53 -4.34
N LYS A 738 -0.33 -39.42 -4.62
CA LYS A 738 0.73 -40.07 -3.83
C LYS A 738 0.74 -39.63 -2.37
N VAL A 739 0.60 -38.33 -2.11
CA VAL A 739 0.52 -37.78 -0.75
C VAL A 739 -0.70 -38.33 -0.03
N CYS A 740 -1.86 -38.39 -0.71
CA CYS A 740 -3.09 -38.93 -0.14
C CYS A 740 -2.99 -40.45 0.12
N GLU A 741 -2.34 -41.22 -0.75
CA GLU A 741 -2.10 -42.66 -0.57
C GLU A 741 -1.23 -42.95 0.66
N GLN A 742 -0.20 -42.13 0.93
CA GLN A 742 0.68 -42.30 2.10
C GLN A 742 -0.01 -42.16 3.46
N ILE A 743 -1.16 -41.49 3.50
CA ILE A 743 -1.94 -41.23 4.72
C ILE A 743 -3.33 -41.87 4.66
N GLU A 744 -3.58 -42.73 3.66
CA GLU A 744 -4.86 -43.41 3.42
C GLU A 744 -6.06 -42.45 3.23
N PHE A 745 -5.81 -41.23 2.74
CA PHE A 745 -6.86 -40.26 2.47
C PHE A 745 -7.43 -40.43 1.06
N LYS A 746 -8.74 -40.25 0.91
CA LYS A 746 -9.36 -40.21 -0.41
C LYS A 746 -9.09 -38.84 -1.06
N PRO A 747 -8.54 -38.76 -2.29
CA PRO A 747 -8.27 -37.48 -2.97
C PRO A 747 -9.50 -36.61 -3.24
N SER A 748 -10.70 -37.20 -3.12
CA SER A 748 -12.02 -36.58 -3.22
C SER A 748 -12.55 -36.02 -1.90
N MET A 749 -11.87 -36.25 -0.77
CA MET A 749 -12.23 -35.66 0.53
C MET A 749 -12.29 -34.14 0.43
N LYS A 750 -13.22 -33.53 1.17
CA LYS A 750 -13.41 -32.09 1.17
C LYS A 750 -12.39 -31.42 2.10
N PRO A 751 -11.62 -30.43 1.62
CA PRO A 751 -10.62 -29.71 2.42
C PRO A 751 -11.16 -29.11 3.73
N LYS A 752 -12.45 -28.73 3.77
CA LYS A 752 -13.09 -28.07 4.92
C LYS A 752 -13.55 -29.02 6.02
N GLU A 753 -13.67 -30.31 5.70
CA GLU A 753 -14.16 -31.34 6.63
C GLU A 753 -13.00 -32.08 7.30
N LEU A 754 -11.75 -31.68 7.04
CA LEU A 754 -10.59 -32.26 7.73
C LEU A 754 -10.43 -31.65 9.13
N ASP A 755 -10.48 -32.53 10.12
CA ASP A 755 -10.14 -32.19 11.50
C ASP A 755 -8.66 -31.79 11.63
N ARG A 756 -8.32 -31.18 12.78
CA ARG A 756 -6.96 -30.68 13.06
C ARG A 756 -5.90 -31.79 12.93
N ASP A 757 -6.20 -32.98 13.43
CA ASP A 757 -5.28 -34.12 13.39
C ASP A 757 -5.10 -34.65 11.97
N HIS A 758 -6.18 -34.69 11.19
CA HIS A 758 -6.13 -35.06 9.78
C HIS A 758 -5.37 -34.01 8.95
N ALA A 759 -5.54 -32.72 9.24
CA ALA A 759 -4.80 -31.64 8.61
C ALA A 759 -3.31 -31.67 8.95
N GLU A 760 -2.95 -32.03 10.19
CA GLU A 760 -1.56 -32.21 10.61
C GLU A 760 -0.91 -33.41 9.92
N LYS A 761 -1.63 -34.55 9.81
CA LYS A 761 -1.16 -35.72 9.04
C LYS A 761 -0.91 -35.36 7.58
N LEU A 762 -1.86 -34.67 6.93
CA LEU A 762 -1.70 -34.21 5.56
C LEU A 762 -0.53 -33.22 5.41
N TYR A 763 -0.39 -32.29 6.35
CA TYR A 763 0.70 -31.33 6.37
C TYR A 763 2.07 -32.04 6.46
N LYS A 764 2.23 -32.97 7.42
CA LYS A 764 3.46 -33.76 7.58
C LYS A 764 3.76 -34.60 6.35
N ALA A 765 2.75 -35.19 5.72
CA ALA A 765 2.91 -35.96 4.48
C ALA A 765 3.41 -35.09 3.32
N ILE A 766 2.90 -33.86 3.18
CA ILE A 766 3.37 -32.89 2.18
C ILE A 766 4.83 -32.49 2.45
N GLN A 767 5.20 -32.24 3.70
CA GLN A 767 6.59 -31.90 4.08
C GLN A 767 7.56 -33.06 3.80
N ASN A 768 7.14 -34.29 4.05
CA ASN A 768 7.96 -35.49 3.81
C ASN A 768 8.01 -35.89 2.33
N THR A 769 7.08 -35.41 1.50
CA THR A 769 7.06 -35.70 0.07
C THR A 769 8.06 -34.82 -0.68
N LYS A 770 8.86 -35.44 -1.55
CA LYS A 770 9.79 -34.72 -2.42
C LYS A 770 9.02 -33.95 -3.50
N LEU A 771 9.00 -32.61 -3.37
CA LEU A 771 8.37 -31.69 -4.32
C LEU A 771 9.38 -31.05 -5.27
N ILE A 772 8.90 -30.60 -6.42
CA ILE A 772 9.69 -29.84 -7.38
C ILE A 772 9.90 -28.44 -6.84
N ALA A 773 11.11 -27.91 -6.99
CA ALA A 773 11.45 -26.53 -6.63
C ALA A 773 10.49 -25.50 -7.24
N PRO A 774 10.25 -24.37 -6.54
CA PRO A 774 9.49 -23.25 -7.10
C PRO A 774 10.14 -22.74 -8.39
N PRO A 775 9.37 -22.15 -9.32
CA PRO A 775 9.94 -21.55 -10.52
C PRO A 775 10.83 -20.37 -10.14
N THR A 776 11.94 -20.21 -10.85
CA THR A 776 12.93 -19.14 -10.62
C THR A 776 12.48 -17.78 -11.15
N ASN A 777 11.46 -17.73 -12.00
CA ASN A 777 10.95 -16.49 -12.61
C ASN A 777 10.32 -15.49 -11.62
N CYS A 778 10.12 -15.89 -10.37
CA CYS A 778 9.70 -15.00 -9.28
C CYS A 778 10.87 -14.30 -8.57
N LEU A 779 12.09 -14.68 -8.92
CA LEU A 779 13.32 -14.13 -8.40
C LEU A 779 14.05 -13.40 -9.52
N SER A 780 14.91 -12.47 -9.12
CA SER A 780 15.79 -11.74 -10.02
C SER A 780 17.25 -11.98 -9.58
N PRO A 781 17.80 -13.21 -9.75
CA PRO A 781 19.18 -13.52 -9.42
C PRO A 781 20.16 -12.75 -10.33
N ILE A 782 21.44 -12.69 -9.97
CA ILE A 782 22.49 -12.10 -10.80
C ILE A 782 22.83 -13.05 -11.95
N GLY A 783 22.91 -14.35 -11.67
CA GLY A 783 23.37 -15.39 -12.58
C GLY A 783 24.86 -15.69 -12.40
N ALA A 784 25.22 -16.98 -12.47
CA ALA A 784 26.59 -17.45 -12.26
C ALA A 784 27.59 -16.80 -13.22
N GLU A 785 27.27 -16.77 -14.52
CA GLU A 785 28.10 -16.16 -15.57
C GLU A 785 28.29 -14.66 -15.34
N ALA A 786 27.20 -13.92 -15.16
CA ALA A 786 27.27 -12.47 -14.95
C ALA A 786 28.02 -12.10 -13.65
N LEU A 787 27.83 -12.89 -12.58
CA LEU A 787 28.55 -12.72 -11.33
C LEU A 787 30.05 -13.01 -11.50
N GLN A 788 30.40 -14.06 -12.23
CA GLN A 788 31.79 -14.41 -12.51
C GLN A 788 32.48 -13.35 -13.37
N THR A 789 31.86 -12.91 -14.46
CA THR A 789 32.42 -11.85 -15.32
C THR A 789 32.61 -10.54 -14.55
N SER A 790 31.67 -10.21 -13.67
CA SER A 790 31.83 -9.01 -12.83
C SER A 790 32.95 -9.16 -11.80
N MET A 791 33.14 -10.36 -11.26
CA MET A 791 34.23 -10.67 -10.34
C MET A 791 35.60 -10.64 -11.01
N GLU A 792 35.72 -11.21 -12.21
CA GLU A 792 36.95 -11.23 -13.02
C GLU A 792 37.41 -9.81 -13.39
N LYS A 793 36.46 -8.90 -13.68
CA LYS A 793 36.76 -7.50 -13.98
C LYS A 793 37.23 -6.70 -12.77
N GLU A 794 36.63 -6.94 -11.60
CA GLU A 794 36.81 -6.07 -10.42
C GLU A 794 37.84 -6.59 -9.39
N ILE A 795 38.10 -7.90 -9.39
CA ILE A 795 38.98 -8.57 -8.43
C ILE A 795 40.19 -9.14 -9.17
N PRO A 796 41.44 -8.83 -8.75
CA PRO A 796 42.65 -9.39 -9.35
C PRO A 796 42.94 -10.80 -8.83
N GLY A 797 42.09 -11.77 -9.19
CA GLY A 797 42.25 -13.19 -8.86
C GLY A 797 42.81 -14.01 -10.04
N GLU A 798 43.44 -15.16 -9.74
CA GLU A 798 43.94 -16.11 -10.76
C GLU A 798 42.89 -17.15 -11.15
N PHE A 799 42.02 -17.50 -10.21
CA PHE A 799 41.00 -18.52 -10.40
C PHE A 799 39.65 -18.04 -9.92
N PHE A 800 38.62 -18.24 -10.74
CA PHE A 800 37.23 -17.93 -10.43
C PHE A 800 36.34 -19.16 -10.60
N ALA A 801 35.41 -19.35 -9.67
CA ALA A 801 34.36 -20.33 -9.82
C ALA A 801 33.05 -19.82 -9.26
N SER A 802 32.03 -19.77 -10.11
CA SER A 802 30.66 -19.39 -9.76
C SER A 802 29.71 -20.60 -9.77
N VAL A 803 28.67 -20.50 -8.95
CA VAL A 803 27.56 -21.46 -8.86
C VAL A 803 26.28 -20.71 -8.54
N THR A 804 25.24 -20.95 -9.34
CA THR A 804 23.86 -20.56 -9.02
C THR A 804 23.08 -21.83 -8.67
N ARG A 805 22.65 -21.96 -7.41
CA ARG A 805 21.89 -23.13 -6.95
C ARG A 805 20.47 -23.11 -7.49
N PRO A 806 19.78 -24.26 -7.58
CA PRO A 806 18.34 -24.26 -7.82
C PRO A 806 17.59 -23.54 -6.69
N ALA A 807 16.45 -22.90 -7.03
CA ALA A 807 15.63 -22.23 -6.04
C ALA A 807 15.15 -23.22 -4.95
N SER A 808 15.18 -22.77 -3.71
CA SER A 808 14.68 -23.45 -2.53
C SER A 808 13.63 -22.59 -1.84
N VAL A 809 13.05 -23.08 -0.74
CA VAL A 809 11.98 -22.39 -0.03
C VAL A 809 12.28 -22.36 1.45
N TYR A 810 12.04 -21.22 2.08
CA TYR A 810 12.00 -21.08 3.53
C TYR A 810 10.72 -20.33 3.88
N ARG A 811 9.98 -20.77 4.91
CA ARG A 811 8.70 -20.14 5.33
C ARG A 811 7.73 -19.77 4.17
N GLY A 812 7.73 -20.56 3.09
CA GLY A 812 6.82 -20.43 1.96
C GLY A 812 7.32 -19.46 0.89
N ASN A 813 8.43 -18.77 1.17
CA ASN A 813 9.08 -17.80 0.29
C ASN A 813 10.21 -18.49 -0.49
N PRO A 814 10.17 -18.46 -1.83
CA PRO A 814 11.27 -18.94 -2.64
C PRO A 814 12.51 -18.07 -2.48
N PHE A 815 13.66 -18.72 -2.48
CA PHE A 815 14.95 -18.06 -2.48
C PHE A 815 15.95 -18.85 -3.31
N GLN A 816 16.97 -18.17 -3.79
CA GLN A 816 18.06 -18.75 -4.55
C GLN A 816 19.38 -18.23 -3.98
N ILE A 817 20.36 -19.13 -3.86
CA ILE A 817 21.71 -18.80 -3.41
C ILE A 817 22.66 -18.88 -4.58
N GLU A 818 23.45 -17.83 -4.73
CA GLU A 818 24.54 -17.75 -5.69
C GLU A 818 25.84 -17.54 -4.94
N THR A 819 26.90 -18.16 -5.42
CA THR A 819 28.21 -18.07 -4.78
C THR A 819 29.27 -17.97 -5.85
N CYS A 820 30.26 -17.11 -5.62
CA CYS A 820 31.44 -17.01 -6.47
C CYS A 820 32.68 -16.96 -5.57
N ILE A 821 33.67 -17.77 -5.87
CA ILE A 821 34.97 -17.78 -5.18
C ILE A 821 36.05 -17.29 -6.13
N ALA A 822 36.90 -16.40 -5.64
CA ALA A 822 38.13 -15.95 -6.30
C ALA A 822 39.33 -16.38 -5.45
N PHE A 823 40.37 -16.91 -6.09
CA PHE A 823 41.59 -17.40 -5.44
C PHE A 823 42.85 -16.89 -6.16
N GLY A 824 43.90 -16.60 -5.39
CA GLY A 824 45.23 -16.24 -5.90
C GLY A 824 45.35 -14.78 -6.38
N GLY A 825 46.36 -14.51 -7.20
CA GLY A 825 46.61 -13.18 -7.77
C GLY A 825 47.12 -12.19 -6.74
N GLN A 826 46.51 -11.00 -6.67
CA GLN A 826 46.88 -9.96 -5.71
C GLN A 826 46.07 -10.04 -4.40
N ILE A 827 45.32 -11.13 -4.19
CA ILE A 827 44.57 -11.33 -2.95
C ILE A 827 45.54 -11.71 -1.82
N PRO A 828 45.54 -11.01 -0.67
CA PRO A 828 46.48 -11.29 0.42
C PRO A 828 46.38 -12.72 0.96
N SER A 829 47.50 -13.43 1.02
CA SER A 829 47.56 -14.84 1.48
C SER A 829 47.64 -15.00 3.00
N ASP A 830 48.07 -13.97 3.71
CA ASP A 830 48.28 -13.92 5.15
C ASP A 830 47.02 -13.52 5.95
N LYS A 831 46.00 -12.98 5.27
CA LYS A 831 44.78 -12.48 5.90
C LYS A 831 43.66 -13.52 5.92
N SER A 832 42.68 -13.28 6.80
CA SER A 832 41.42 -14.01 6.76
C SER A 832 40.69 -13.73 5.44
N MET A 833 39.99 -14.75 4.96
CA MET A 833 39.21 -14.70 3.73
C MET A 833 38.26 -13.50 3.72
N THR A 834 38.22 -12.79 2.60
CA THR A 834 37.29 -11.67 2.40
C THR A 834 35.91 -12.21 2.03
N LEU A 835 34.88 -11.87 2.82
CA LEU A 835 33.51 -12.33 2.61
C LEU A 835 32.60 -11.17 2.18
N LEU A 836 32.10 -11.22 0.95
CA LEU A 836 31.12 -10.28 0.41
C LEU A 836 29.71 -10.90 0.49
N ARG A 837 28.78 -10.15 1.07
CA ARG A 837 27.42 -10.63 1.36
C ARG A 837 26.41 -9.76 0.61
N PHE A 838 25.54 -10.38 -0.16
CA PHE A 838 24.49 -9.70 -0.93
C PHE A 838 23.11 -10.26 -0.62
N ALA A 839 22.11 -9.37 -0.57
CA ALA A 839 20.70 -9.74 -0.52
C ALA A 839 19.94 -8.92 -1.57
N ASN A 840 19.24 -9.58 -2.50
CA ASN A 840 18.54 -8.93 -3.60
C ASN A 840 19.40 -7.86 -4.31
N ARG A 841 20.66 -8.20 -4.62
CA ARG A 841 21.69 -7.33 -5.21
C ARG A 841 22.12 -6.10 -4.41
N VAL A 842 21.69 -5.99 -3.15
CA VAL A 842 22.15 -4.94 -2.23
C VAL A 842 23.29 -5.49 -1.35
N PRO A 843 24.43 -4.80 -1.26
CA PRO A 843 25.52 -5.17 -0.35
C PRO A 843 25.15 -5.06 1.13
N LEU A 844 25.59 -6.03 1.93
CA LEU A 844 25.43 -6.07 3.39
C LEU A 844 26.78 -5.84 4.07
N GLN A 845 27.09 -4.61 4.48
CA GLN A 845 28.41 -4.28 5.03
C GLN A 845 28.51 -4.41 6.56
N TYR A 846 27.41 -4.21 7.30
CA TYR A 846 27.42 -4.26 8.77
C TYR A 846 26.86 -5.58 9.34
N GLN A 847 27.04 -5.78 10.65
CA GLN A 847 26.48 -6.92 11.41
C GLN A 847 26.86 -8.31 10.86
N GLN A 848 28.11 -8.48 10.43
CA GLN A 848 28.58 -9.74 9.86
C GLN A 848 28.43 -10.94 10.82
N SER A 849 28.63 -10.76 12.13
CA SER A 849 28.50 -11.82 13.15
C SER A 849 27.06 -12.36 13.29
N ALA A 850 26.06 -11.50 13.11
CA ALA A 850 24.64 -11.86 13.23
C ALA A 850 24.06 -12.45 11.93
N CYS A 851 24.86 -12.57 10.85
CA CYS A 851 24.38 -12.97 9.55
C CYS A 851 24.50 -14.47 9.30
N ALA A 852 23.44 -15.07 8.77
CA ALA A 852 23.39 -16.48 8.36
C ALA A 852 24.47 -16.86 7.34
N ILE A 853 24.86 -15.95 6.44
CA ILE A 853 25.93 -16.19 5.47
C ILE A 853 27.25 -16.45 6.20
N THR A 854 27.66 -15.55 7.08
CA THR A 854 28.91 -15.66 7.85
C THR A 854 28.92 -16.93 8.69
N LYS A 855 27.82 -17.22 9.38
CA LYS A 855 27.68 -18.46 10.16
C LYS A 855 27.87 -19.70 9.30
N SER A 856 27.27 -19.73 8.11
CA SER A 856 27.40 -20.85 7.16
C SER A 856 28.83 -21.05 6.68
N VAL A 857 29.56 -19.96 6.45
CA VAL A 857 30.98 -19.98 6.05
C VAL A 857 31.86 -20.51 7.17
N ILE A 858 31.67 -20.03 8.41
CA ILE A 858 32.46 -20.47 9.57
C ILE A 858 32.21 -21.96 9.87
N GLU A 859 30.97 -22.42 9.78
CA GLU A 859 30.59 -23.82 10.03
C GLU A 859 31.01 -24.79 8.91
N THR A 860 31.48 -24.30 7.77
CA THR A 860 31.98 -25.15 6.68
C THR A 860 33.41 -25.58 6.98
N ASN A 861 33.72 -26.88 6.85
CA ASN A 861 35.07 -27.38 7.07
C ASN A 861 35.96 -27.11 5.84
N TRP A 862 36.72 -26.01 5.89
CA TRP A 862 37.58 -25.56 4.80
C TRP A 862 38.86 -26.38 4.62
N ARG A 863 39.26 -27.19 5.61
CA ARG A 863 40.44 -28.07 5.50
C ARG A 863 40.28 -29.10 4.39
N ASN A 864 39.07 -29.56 4.15
CA ASN A 864 38.74 -30.47 3.05
C ASN A 864 38.95 -29.85 1.66
N TYR A 865 39.13 -28.53 1.60
CA TYR A 865 39.38 -27.76 0.38
C TYR A 865 40.79 -27.16 0.35
N ASN A 866 41.74 -27.74 1.10
CA ASN A 866 43.14 -27.31 1.21
C ASN A 866 43.33 -25.88 1.74
N MET A 867 42.46 -25.44 2.65
CA MET A 867 42.53 -24.14 3.30
C MET A 867 42.73 -24.30 4.81
N SER A 868 43.55 -23.44 5.42
CA SER A 868 43.74 -23.42 6.87
C SER A 868 42.61 -22.64 7.55
N GLN A 869 42.16 -23.12 8.72
CA GLN A 869 41.08 -22.49 9.48
C GLN A 869 41.21 -22.79 10.97
N SER A 870 41.19 -21.73 11.78
CA SER A 870 41.09 -21.78 13.24
C SER A 870 39.63 -21.99 13.68
N ARG A 871 39.42 -22.63 14.84
CA ARG A 871 38.07 -22.98 15.31
C ARG A 871 37.21 -21.73 15.50
N GLY A 872 36.05 -21.69 14.84
CA GLY A 872 35.09 -20.58 14.95
C GLY A 872 35.46 -19.31 14.16
N ALA A 873 36.53 -19.33 13.37
CA ALA A 873 36.97 -18.19 12.55
C ALA A 873 36.74 -18.43 11.05
N LEU A 874 36.88 -17.36 10.26
CA LEU A 874 36.97 -17.48 8.79
C LEU A 874 38.28 -18.19 8.39
N PRO A 875 38.31 -18.93 7.27
CA PRO A 875 39.54 -19.53 6.76
C PRO A 875 40.58 -18.45 6.40
N VAL A 876 41.85 -18.81 6.47
CA VAL A 876 42.98 -17.94 6.15
C VAL A 876 43.57 -18.36 4.80
N GLY A 877 43.86 -17.38 3.95
CA GLY A 877 44.44 -17.60 2.62
C GLY A 877 43.95 -16.59 1.59
N PRO A 878 44.50 -16.64 0.36
CA PRO A 878 44.23 -15.66 -0.70
C PRO A 878 42.87 -15.93 -1.36
N VAL A 879 41.79 -15.81 -0.60
CA VAL A 879 40.42 -16.12 -1.01
C VAL A 879 39.50 -14.93 -0.79
N LEU A 880 38.67 -14.68 -1.79
CA LEU A 880 37.50 -13.82 -1.69
C LEU A 880 36.26 -14.64 -2.06
N LEU A 881 35.25 -14.61 -1.18
CA LEU A 881 34.01 -15.35 -1.35
C LEU A 881 32.83 -14.37 -1.41
N VAL A 882 32.07 -14.45 -2.50
CA VAL A 882 30.80 -13.76 -2.67
C VAL A 882 29.66 -14.74 -2.41
N ILE A 883 28.69 -14.34 -1.59
CA ILE A 883 27.43 -15.08 -1.43
C ILE A 883 26.26 -14.10 -1.60
N HIS A 884 25.38 -14.42 -2.55
CA HIS A 884 24.17 -13.67 -2.85
C HIS A 884 22.93 -14.50 -2.55
N MET A 885 21.97 -13.90 -1.83
CA MET A 885 20.63 -14.44 -1.65
C MET A 885 19.61 -13.60 -2.41
N ALA A 886 18.95 -14.20 -3.41
CA ALA A 886 17.78 -13.62 -4.07
C ALA A 886 16.51 -14.21 -3.47
N SER A 887 15.57 -13.38 -3.00
CA SER A 887 14.27 -13.83 -2.48
C SER A 887 13.18 -12.78 -2.63
N VAL A 888 11.93 -13.22 -2.74
CA VAL A 888 10.73 -12.35 -2.75
C VAL A 888 10.62 -11.53 -1.47
N TRP A 889 11.02 -12.14 -0.35
CA TRP A 889 11.12 -11.50 0.95
C TRP A 889 12.46 -11.95 1.53
N VAL A 890 13.28 -11.05 2.06
CA VAL A 890 14.55 -11.44 2.71
C VAL A 890 14.33 -11.35 4.23
N PRO A 891 14.68 -12.40 5.00
CA PRO A 891 14.43 -12.38 6.42
C PRO A 891 15.57 -11.62 7.12
N PHE A 892 15.42 -10.31 7.26
CA PHE A 892 16.41 -9.49 7.97
C PHE A 892 16.28 -9.63 9.49
N THR A 893 17.39 -9.50 10.20
CA THR A 893 17.43 -9.50 11.68
C THR A 893 16.90 -8.21 12.30
N SER A 894 16.93 -7.10 11.56
CA SER A 894 16.48 -5.78 12.00
C SER A 894 15.97 -4.95 10.82
N GLU A 895 15.27 -3.85 11.13
CA GLU A 895 14.75 -2.89 10.14
C GLU A 895 15.84 -2.19 9.31
N SER A 896 17.09 -2.20 9.80
CA SER A 896 18.24 -1.63 9.08
C SER A 896 18.73 -2.48 7.90
N LYS A 897 18.21 -3.71 7.73
CA LYS A 897 18.48 -4.63 6.61
C LYS A 897 19.96 -4.99 6.38
N GLU A 898 20.76 -5.12 7.45
CA GLU A 898 22.20 -5.39 7.36
C GLU A 898 22.62 -6.86 7.53
N ALA A 899 21.72 -7.72 8.02
CA ALA A 899 22.01 -9.14 8.23
C ALA A 899 20.79 -10.03 7.97
N ILE A 900 21.04 -11.18 7.32
CA ILE A 900 20.05 -12.24 7.09
C ILE A 900 19.97 -13.14 8.34
N ALA A 901 18.75 -13.41 8.80
CA ALA A 901 18.45 -14.24 9.95
C ALA A 901 18.75 -15.73 9.74
N HIS A 902 19.00 -16.44 10.84
CA HIS A 902 19.43 -17.84 10.85
C HIS A 902 18.26 -18.81 10.65
N TYR A 903 17.98 -19.20 9.41
CA TYR A 903 17.07 -20.31 9.09
C TYR A 903 17.83 -21.56 8.64
N PRO A 904 17.47 -22.76 9.14
CA PRO A 904 18.14 -24.01 8.77
C PRO A 904 18.17 -24.27 7.26
N GLU A 905 17.10 -23.97 6.55
CA GLU A 905 16.97 -24.16 5.10
C GLU A 905 17.93 -23.24 4.33
N ILE A 906 18.05 -21.99 4.77
CA ILE A 906 18.95 -20.99 4.18
C ILE A 906 20.41 -21.42 4.42
N ILE A 907 20.76 -21.73 5.67
CA ILE A 907 22.12 -22.18 6.04
C ILE A 907 22.51 -23.42 5.25
N LYS A 908 21.60 -24.40 5.13
CA LYS A 908 21.84 -25.62 4.34
C LYS A 908 22.14 -25.29 2.88
N GLN A 909 21.35 -24.45 2.23
CA GLN A 909 21.59 -24.11 0.83
C GLN A 909 22.87 -23.29 0.62
N ILE A 910 23.20 -22.39 1.54
CA ILE A 910 24.46 -21.65 1.51
C ILE A 910 25.65 -22.61 1.61
N LYS A 911 25.63 -23.54 2.58
CA LYS A 911 26.69 -24.56 2.71
C LYS A 911 26.84 -25.39 1.44
N LEU A 912 25.74 -25.84 0.84
CA LEU A 912 25.80 -26.60 -0.42
C LEU A 912 26.41 -25.80 -1.58
N ALA A 913 26.08 -24.50 -1.69
CA ALA A 913 26.67 -23.61 -2.70
C ALA A 913 28.19 -23.43 -2.49
N ILE A 914 28.61 -23.20 -1.24
CA ILE A 914 30.02 -23.09 -0.85
C ILE A 914 30.77 -24.39 -1.16
N GLN A 915 30.21 -25.54 -0.80
CA GLN A 915 30.85 -26.85 -1.03
C GLN A 915 31.02 -27.16 -2.53
N GLU A 916 30.12 -26.68 -3.38
CA GLU A 916 30.23 -26.83 -4.84
C GLU A 916 31.37 -25.98 -5.41
N CYS A 917 31.49 -24.72 -4.99
CA CYS A 917 32.63 -23.86 -5.34
C CYS A 917 33.96 -24.37 -4.73
N GLY A 918 33.93 -24.80 -3.47
CA GLY A 918 35.09 -25.31 -2.74
C GLY A 918 35.69 -26.56 -3.38
N ARG A 919 34.87 -27.46 -3.95
CA ARG A 919 35.37 -28.61 -4.72
C ARG A 919 36.12 -28.18 -5.99
N LYS A 920 35.62 -27.19 -6.71
CA LYS A 920 36.30 -26.62 -7.90
C LYS A 920 37.62 -25.98 -7.48
N LEU A 921 37.64 -25.21 -6.39
CA LEU A 921 38.85 -24.62 -5.82
C LEU A 921 39.87 -25.69 -5.42
N ALA A 922 39.47 -26.72 -4.68
CA ALA A 922 40.36 -27.78 -4.24
C ALA A 922 40.96 -28.56 -5.42
N SER A 923 40.22 -28.72 -6.52
CA SER A 923 40.75 -29.28 -7.76
C SER A 923 41.85 -28.41 -8.35
N HIS A 924 41.62 -27.09 -8.42
CA HIS A 924 42.61 -26.12 -8.89
C HIS A 924 43.86 -26.12 -8.01
N ILE A 925 43.73 -26.00 -6.68
CA ILE A 925 44.87 -26.01 -5.74
C ILE A 925 45.68 -27.30 -5.89
N ARG A 926 45.03 -28.48 -5.97
CA ARG A 926 45.74 -29.75 -6.14
C ARG A 926 46.46 -29.83 -7.49
N LYS A 927 45.86 -29.30 -8.57
CA LYS A 927 46.53 -29.20 -9.88
C LYS A 927 47.78 -28.31 -9.75
N THR A 928 47.67 -27.15 -9.12
CA THR A 928 48.78 -26.20 -8.94
C THR A 928 49.91 -26.77 -8.07
N VAL A 929 49.59 -27.41 -6.95
CA VAL A 929 50.57 -28.09 -6.08
C VAL A 929 51.26 -29.22 -6.83
N ARG A 930 50.50 -30.09 -7.53
CA ARG A 930 51.06 -31.18 -8.33
C ARG A 930 52.02 -30.68 -9.41
N VAL A 931 51.66 -29.59 -10.10
CA VAL A 931 52.53 -28.98 -11.11
C VAL A 931 53.81 -28.43 -10.47
N ARG A 932 53.72 -27.81 -9.28
CA ARG A 932 54.89 -27.33 -8.53
C ARG A 932 55.81 -28.46 -8.11
N GLU A 933 55.27 -29.51 -7.47
CA GLU A 933 56.04 -30.70 -7.05
C GLU A 933 56.72 -31.39 -8.24
N GLN A 934 56.04 -31.46 -9.39
CA GLN A 934 56.62 -32.00 -10.61
C GLN A 934 57.76 -31.14 -11.16
N LYS A 935 57.63 -29.80 -11.14
CA LYS A 935 58.72 -28.89 -11.51
C LYS A 935 59.91 -28.99 -10.57
N GLU A 936 59.68 -29.07 -9.26
CA GLU A 936 60.75 -29.25 -8.26
C GLU A 936 61.47 -30.58 -8.46
N ARG A 937 60.71 -31.67 -8.65
CA ARG A 937 61.27 -33.00 -8.92
C ARG A 937 62.07 -33.03 -10.22
N ALA A 938 61.59 -32.38 -11.27
CA ALA A 938 62.33 -32.24 -12.52
C ALA A 938 63.64 -31.45 -12.33
N GLY A 939 63.61 -30.33 -11.60
CA GLY A 939 64.80 -29.54 -11.29
C GLY A 939 65.82 -30.33 -10.46
N LEU A 940 65.37 -31.21 -9.56
CA LEU A 940 66.26 -32.15 -8.86
C LEU A 940 66.91 -33.13 -9.82
N PHE A 941 66.14 -33.76 -10.73
CA PHE A 941 66.70 -34.66 -11.73
C PHE A 941 67.69 -33.97 -12.65
N GLU A 942 67.43 -32.74 -13.10
CA GLU A 942 68.39 -31.95 -13.89
C GLU A 942 69.74 -31.77 -13.17
N LYS A 943 69.71 -31.54 -11.85
CA LYS A 943 70.94 -31.45 -11.04
C LYS A 943 71.70 -32.78 -10.92
N PHE A 944 71.00 -33.92 -10.91
CA PHE A 944 71.62 -35.25 -10.79
C PHE A 944 72.06 -35.86 -12.13
N ILE A 945 71.52 -35.40 -13.26
CA ILE A 945 71.85 -35.92 -14.60
C ILE A 945 73.38 -35.92 -14.87
N PRO A 946 74.16 -34.86 -14.56
CA PRO A 946 75.61 -34.85 -14.80
C PRO A 946 76.38 -35.92 -13.99
N GLU A 947 75.97 -36.17 -12.75
CA GLU A 947 76.59 -37.18 -11.86
C GLU A 947 76.25 -38.62 -12.30
N ILE A 948 74.99 -38.85 -12.69
CA ILE A 948 74.55 -40.13 -13.26
C ILE A 948 75.27 -40.39 -14.58
N ALA A 949 75.38 -39.39 -15.46
CA ALA A 949 76.11 -39.52 -16.71
C ALA A 949 77.62 -39.78 -16.49
N SER A 950 78.21 -39.16 -15.46
CA SER A 950 79.60 -39.42 -15.04
C SER A 950 79.80 -40.88 -14.59
N SER A 951 78.88 -41.39 -13.77
CA SER A 951 78.92 -42.75 -13.24
C SER A 951 78.65 -43.80 -14.34
N LEU A 952 77.70 -43.54 -15.24
CA LEU A 952 77.40 -44.42 -16.37
C LEU A 952 78.55 -44.44 -17.39
N ASN A 953 79.21 -43.31 -17.65
CA ASN A 953 80.41 -43.28 -18.48
C ASN A 953 81.51 -44.19 -17.89
N ARG A 954 81.76 -44.11 -16.58
CA ARG A 954 82.75 -44.98 -15.91
C ARG A 954 82.45 -46.48 -16.04
N LEU A 955 81.18 -46.87 -16.02
CA LEU A 955 80.76 -48.28 -16.09
C LEU A 955 80.68 -48.82 -17.52
N THR A 956 80.18 -48.01 -18.47
CA THR A 956 79.85 -48.46 -19.84
C THR A 956 80.88 -48.04 -20.88
N LYS A 957 81.79 -47.10 -20.54
CA LYS A 957 82.74 -46.44 -21.45
C LYS A 957 82.09 -45.69 -22.64
N GLU A 958 80.78 -45.46 -22.61
CA GLU A 958 80.08 -44.63 -23.60
C GLU A 958 80.30 -43.12 -23.35
N ASN A 959 80.22 -42.31 -24.41
CA ASN A 959 80.49 -40.87 -24.36
C ASN A 959 79.50 -40.13 -23.42
N LYS A 960 80.05 -39.44 -22.40
CA LYS A 960 79.31 -38.69 -21.37
C LYS A 960 78.32 -37.68 -21.94
N ASP A 961 78.65 -36.99 -23.02
CA ASP A 961 77.79 -35.95 -23.61
C ASP A 961 76.59 -36.58 -24.34
N GLN A 962 76.78 -37.76 -24.95
CA GLN A 962 75.68 -38.52 -25.54
C GLN A 962 74.73 -39.08 -24.47
N ILE A 963 75.25 -39.58 -23.35
CA ILE A 963 74.43 -40.07 -22.22
C ILE A 963 73.64 -38.91 -21.60
N THR A 964 74.32 -37.78 -21.35
CA THR A 964 73.70 -36.58 -20.77
C THR A 964 72.56 -36.08 -21.66
N SER A 965 72.81 -35.94 -22.98
CA SER A 965 71.79 -35.49 -23.93
C SER A 965 70.60 -36.43 -24.04
N LYS A 966 70.81 -37.76 -24.02
CA LYS A 966 69.73 -38.76 -23.97
C LYS A 966 68.89 -38.62 -22.69
N LEU A 967 69.53 -38.51 -21.53
CA LEU A 967 68.83 -38.35 -20.24
C LEU A 967 68.06 -37.03 -20.17
N THR A 968 68.64 -35.93 -20.67
CA THR A 968 67.93 -34.64 -20.70
C THR A 968 66.75 -34.67 -21.67
N LYS A 969 66.89 -35.36 -22.81
CA LYS A 969 65.81 -35.52 -23.79
C LYS A 969 64.66 -36.38 -23.25
N THR A 970 64.97 -37.43 -22.50
CA THR A 970 63.97 -38.27 -21.81
C THR A 970 63.23 -37.45 -20.74
N LEU A 971 63.94 -36.68 -19.92
CA LEU A 971 63.33 -35.81 -18.92
C LEU A 971 62.39 -34.78 -19.57
N LYS A 972 62.84 -34.10 -20.62
CA LYS A 972 62.04 -33.12 -21.38
C LYS A 972 60.80 -33.75 -22.01
N LYS A 973 60.91 -34.98 -22.52
CA LYS A 973 59.76 -35.72 -23.07
C LYS A 973 58.74 -36.05 -21.99
N SER A 974 59.17 -36.58 -20.85
CA SER A 974 58.29 -36.88 -19.72
C SER A 974 57.63 -35.62 -19.13
N LEU A 975 58.33 -34.48 -19.12
CA LEU A 975 57.75 -33.18 -18.74
C LEU A 975 56.68 -32.71 -19.72
N LYS A 976 56.89 -32.91 -21.03
CA LYS A 976 55.94 -32.51 -22.08
C LYS A 976 54.63 -33.29 -22.04
N ASP A 977 54.69 -34.57 -21.68
CA ASP A 977 53.49 -35.40 -21.51
C ASP A 977 52.69 -35.07 -20.23
N LEU A 978 53.30 -34.34 -19.28
CA LEU A 978 52.72 -34.01 -17.96
C LEU A 978 52.21 -32.56 -17.85
N ILE A 979 52.68 -31.65 -18.70
CA ILE A 979 52.27 -30.25 -18.76
C ILE A 979 51.70 -29.98 -20.17
N PRO A 980 50.36 -29.99 -20.35
CA PRO A 980 49.78 -29.52 -21.61
C PRO A 980 50.17 -28.05 -21.81
N GLU A 981 50.69 -27.70 -22.98
CA GLU A 981 50.86 -26.30 -23.39
C GLU A 981 49.47 -25.63 -23.38
N GLU A 982 49.23 -24.71 -22.44
CA GLU A 982 48.08 -23.80 -22.55
C GLU A 982 48.40 -22.76 -23.65
N GLU A 983 47.48 -22.60 -24.61
CA GLU A 983 47.58 -21.61 -25.67
C GLU A 983 47.66 -20.19 -25.07
N GLY A 984 48.81 -19.53 -25.27
CA GLY A 984 48.91 -18.09 -25.46
C GLY A 984 48.77 -17.17 -24.25
N ASP A 985 49.81 -17.09 -23.41
CA ASP A 985 50.11 -15.86 -22.67
C ASP A 985 50.96 -14.95 -23.58
N ALA A 986 50.32 -13.94 -24.16
CA ALA A 986 51.02 -12.78 -24.71
C ALA A 986 51.71 -12.02 -23.55
N PRO A 987 52.97 -11.61 -23.66
CA PRO A 987 53.64 -10.89 -22.59
C PRO A 987 52.96 -9.54 -22.33
N LEU A 988 52.60 -9.29 -21.06
CA LEU A 988 52.17 -7.98 -20.57
C LEU A 988 53.21 -6.91 -20.93
N SER A 989 52.88 -6.03 -21.86
CA SER A 989 53.56 -4.75 -22.01
C SER A 989 53.15 -3.81 -20.88
N THR A 990 54.12 -3.31 -20.14
CA THR A 990 54.00 -2.15 -19.25
C THR A 990 53.40 -0.94 -19.99
N PRO A 991 52.50 -0.15 -19.37
CA PRO A 991 52.00 1.06 -20.01
C PRO A 991 53.05 2.18 -19.90
N GLN A 992 53.93 2.28 -20.90
CA GLN A 992 54.67 3.51 -21.15
C GLN A 992 53.80 4.51 -21.91
N LYS A 993 53.65 5.70 -21.33
CA LYS A 993 53.15 6.91 -21.98
C LYS A 993 53.76 7.06 -23.36
N LYS A 994 52.95 7.18 -24.42
CA LYS A 994 53.41 7.73 -25.69
C LYS A 994 52.46 8.81 -26.22
N ASN A 995 53.11 9.94 -26.47
CA ASN A 995 52.61 11.16 -27.08
C ASN A 995 52.01 10.90 -28.45
N VAL A 996 50.94 11.65 -28.75
CA VAL A 996 50.39 11.80 -30.08
C VAL A 996 51.35 12.65 -30.92
N HIS A 997 52.07 12.04 -31.85
CA HIS A 997 52.55 12.74 -33.04
C HIS A 997 52.31 11.91 -34.30
N LYS A 998 51.84 12.65 -35.31
CA LYS A 998 51.44 12.24 -36.65
C LYS A 998 52.54 11.46 -37.35
N GLU A 999 52.16 10.51 -38.21
CA GLU A 999 52.57 10.55 -39.62
C GLU A 999 51.70 9.66 -40.51
N LYS A 1000 51.39 10.22 -41.69
CA LYS A 1000 50.69 9.59 -42.80
C LYS A 1000 51.62 8.57 -43.48
N LYS A 1001 51.07 7.47 -43.97
CA LYS A 1001 51.44 6.92 -45.28
C LYS A 1001 50.35 5.96 -45.80
N GLU A 1002 49.81 6.34 -46.95
CA GLU A 1002 48.99 5.53 -47.83
C GLU A 1002 49.75 4.28 -48.29
N ILE A 1003 49.05 3.23 -48.73
CA ILE A 1003 49.11 2.73 -50.12
C ILE A 1003 48.23 1.48 -50.32
N LYS A 1004 47.32 1.63 -51.30
CA LYS A 1004 46.76 0.69 -52.29
C LYS A 1004 45.84 -0.48 -51.89
N LYS A 1005 44.61 -0.35 -52.41
CA LYS A 1005 43.67 -1.41 -52.81
C LYS A 1005 44.29 -2.41 -53.78
N PRO A 1006 43.68 -3.60 -53.89
CA PRO A 1006 43.29 -4.11 -55.20
C PRO A 1006 41.79 -4.45 -55.28
N THR A 1007 41.15 -3.92 -56.32
CA THR A 1007 39.94 -4.43 -57.00
C THR A 1007 40.28 -5.75 -57.71
N LYS A 1008 39.40 -6.73 -58.03
CA LYS A 1008 38.00 -6.69 -58.51
C LYS A 1008 37.48 -8.15 -58.68
N LYS A 1009 36.15 -8.32 -58.66
CA LYS A 1009 35.29 -9.40 -59.22
C LYS A 1009 35.37 -10.76 -58.49
N THR A 1010 34.26 -11.42 -58.12
CA THR A 1010 33.23 -11.97 -59.03
C THR A 1010 31.83 -12.09 -58.37
N GLU A 1011 30.82 -12.19 -59.23
CA GLU A 1011 29.37 -12.32 -59.00
C GLU A 1011 28.95 -13.46 -58.06
N VAL A 1012 27.82 -13.27 -57.33
CA VAL A 1012 26.95 -14.39 -56.93
C VAL A 1012 25.47 -13.99 -57.05
N LYS A 1013 24.76 -14.78 -57.86
CA LYS A 1013 23.34 -14.78 -58.14
C LYS A 1013 22.49 -15.18 -56.93
N ARG A 1014 21.28 -14.61 -56.87
CA ARG A 1014 20.14 -15.09 -56.08
C ARG A 1014 19.73 -16.50 -56.55
N THR A 1015 19.59 -17.43 -55.60
CA THR A 1015 18.63 -18.54 -55.72
C THR A 1015 18.19 -19.02 -54.34
N SER A 1016 16.88 -18.96 -54.14
CA SER A 1016 16.10 -19.73 -53.18
C SER A 1016 16.18 -21.23 -53.46
N SER A 1017 16.37 -22.07 -52.44
CA SER A 1017 15.67 -23.37 -52.35
C SER A 1017 15.91 -24.07 -51.03
N THR A 1018 14.80 -24.29 -50.32
CA THR A 1018 14.53 -25.43 -49.42
C THR A 1018 14.85 -26.78 -50.06
N LYS A 1019 15.38 -27.74 -49.28
CA LYS A 1019 15.31 -29.20 -49.56
C LYS A 1019 15.17 -29.97 -48.24
N LYS A 1020 14.04 -30.70 -48.09
CA LYS A 1020 13.87 -32.18 -48.11
C LYS A 1020 14.32 -32.86 -46.79
N VAL A 1021 13.53 -33.74 -46.16
CA VAL A 1021 13.20 -35.14 -46.52
C VAL A 1021 12.16 -35.61 -45.45
N LYS A 1022 11.05 -36.34 -45.69
CA LYS A 1022 10.92 -37.77 -46.07
C LYS A 1022 9.44 -38.17 -46.35
N LYS A 1023 9.29 -39.10 -47.30
CA LYS A 1023 8.15 -39.92 -47.78
C LYS A 1023 7.32 -40.60 -46.63
N HIS A 1024 6.04 -41.01 -46.72
CA HIS A 1024 5.32 -41.82 -47.73
C HIS A 1024 3.78 -41.83 -47.43
N GLY A 1025 2.93 -42.13 -48.43
CA GLY A 1025 1.73 -42.97 -48.21
C GLY A 1025 0.31 -42.47 -48.60
N LYS A 1026 -0.02 -42.59 -49.90
CA LYS A 1026 -1.27 -43.09 -50.54
C LYS A 1026 -2.72 -42.75 -50.06
N ARG A 1027 -3.56 -42.57 -51.11
CA ARG A 1027 -5.03 -42.77 -51.31
C ARG A 1027 -5.95 -41.56 -51.08
N GLU A 1028 -6.51 -41.01 -52.17
CA GLU A 1028 -7.88 -41.26 -52.72
C GLU A 1028 -8.98 -40.69 -51.79
N LYS A 1029 -10.02 -39.95 -52.17
CA LYS A 1029 -10.72 -39.62 -53.42
C LYS A 1029 -11.65 -38.41 -53.13
N GLN A 1030 -12.05 -37.69 -54.19
CA GLN A 1030 -13.35 -37.07 -54.52
C GLN A 1030 -14.45 -36.99 -53.42
N THR A 1031 -15.31 -35.97 -53.27
CA THR A 1031 -15.91 -35.01 -54.23
C THR A 1031 -16.74 -33.96 -53.44
N THR A 1032 -16.78 -32.75 -54.00
CA THR A 1032 -17.81 -31.69 -53.97
C THR A 1032 -19.16 -31.95 -53.27
N LEU A 1033 -19.62 -30.97 -52.46
CA LEU A 1033 -20.81 -30.11 -52.71
C LEU A 1033 -21.13 -29.28 -51.46
N GLY A 1034 -21.72 -28.09 -51.63
CA GLY A 1034 -22.61 -27.52 -50.61
C GLY A 1034 -22.45 -26.05 -50.25
N SER A 1035 -23.07 -25.20 -51.06
CA SER A 1035 -23.43 -23.80 -50.82
C SER A 1035 -24.22 -23.53 -49.52
N ARG A 1036 -24.05 -22.33 -48.94
CA ARG A 1036 -25.09 -21.31 -48.59
C ARG A 1036 -24.60 -20.44 -47.42
N LYS A 1037 -24.37 -19.14 -47.65
CA LYS A 1037 -25.29 -18.00 -47.38
C LYS A 1037 -25.68 -17.83 -45.89
N SER A 1038 -25.14 -16.75 -45.33
CA SER A 1038 -25.75 -15.78 -44.40
C SER A 1038 -26.45 -16.29 -43.12
N ARG A 1039 -25.84 -15.98 -41.96
CA ARG A 1039 -26.32 -14.93 -41.05
C ARG A 1039 -25.23 -14.52 -40.08
#